data_AF-A0A7C4SWU7-F1
#
_entry.id   AF-A0A7C4SWU7-F1
#
_cell.length_a   1.000
_cell.length_b   1.000
_cell.length_c   1.000
_cell.angle_alpha   90.00
_cell.angle_beta   90.00
_cell.angle_gamma   90.00
#
_symmetry.space_group_name_H-M   'P 1'
#
loop_
_entity.id
_entity.type
_entity.pdbx_description
1 polymer ?
#
loop_
_entity_poly.entity_id
_entity_poly.type
_entity_poly.pdbx_seq_one_letter_code
_entity_poly.pdbx_strand_id
1 'polypeptide(L)'
;MAYIHKIYDENFLYYASYVITDRAIPELDDGLKPVQRRILHTLFELDDGKYHKVANVVGQVMKYHPHGDASIYSALVVLANKDLFIDKQGNFGNQLTGDEASAARYIECRINQFAKSVFYNPHVTTYIDSYDGRNKEPLVFPAKLPVVLMIGAEGIAVGMSTKILPHNPLEVIEAEIAALKGTEFSLYPDFPGGGLADISEYDDGLGKIRVRAVIDDSDPKRIVIKELPFGVTTESLIDSIENAGKKGRIKIASINDFTTDTVEIEIKLARGEQTSKEVIDALYAFTECEQTINCNLLVIKDGTPTVMRVSEIIKYHAKKLVQILKAELTYDLEELEKEFFRRTLERIFIEERIYKEIENKKTQEAVLKAVYAGLMKFKDEIGKPVSEEDIEFLLKTPIRKISLYDIEKARHEMEVITKKIKEIKYNLKHITDYAVSVLESMASMLGSSFKRKTKIVSFEKIAVREAARRNLALKYDSQSGYLGTSVSSGEQVETVSPFDKVLIIRKNGILSVIPVPEKTFVDTGMLFCALAEKETITPVIFTCVYKDKEGYPYIKRFTVSGWIMNKHYEVVPENSEIMFFTIEQKGYIHITYMPKPRIKITEEYFDTAEYPVRTLKAKGLRLAVREAQMVDFLAELPAGKTVTSSESELQTANKESPEKRMPANGLLAKAQSKKIEKNKTTLATQKKRSVDKTKSSVRVPVQEQDKAANREDKKRTSVSSKNTKAKKETKTRAVKAGRKNQSKEDTANSKQKPLISQKGTKTKKK
;
A
#
# COMPACT_ATOMS: atom_id res chain seq x y z
N MET A 1 29.05 -19.01 22.53
CA MET A 1 28.39 -17.69 22.35
C MET A 1 29.04 -16.84 21.27
N ALA A 2 30.14 -16.13 21.49
CA ALA A 2 30.68 -15.16 20.53
C ALA A 2 30.81 -15.65 19.06
N TYR A 3 31.32 -16.86 18.84
CA TYR A 3 31.39 -17.49 17.50
C TYR A 3 30.02 -17.71 16.85
N ILE A 4 28.99 -18.06 17.63
CA ILE A 4 27.62 -18.27 17.16
C ILE A 4 26.95 -16.93 16.82
N HIS A 5 27.18 -15.89 17.63
CA HIS A 5 26.73 -14.54 17.29
C HIS A 5 27.36 -14.09 15.97
N LYS A 6 28.68 -14.17 15.84
CA LYS A 6 29.37 -13.83 14.59
C LYS A 6 28.78 -14.55 13.36
N ILE A 7 28.58 -15.86 13.45
CA ILE A 7 27.94 -16.65 12.38
C ILE A 7 26.52 -16.17 12.09
N TYR A 8 25.72 -15.87 13.12
CA TYR A 8 24.35 -15.38 12.94
C TYR A 8 24.34 -13.99 12.29
N ASP A 9 25.14 -13.07 12.81
CA ASP A 9 25.25 -11.68 12.35
C ASP A 9 25.74 -11.62 10.89
N GLU A 10 26.77 -12.39 10.53
CA GLU A 10 27.29 -12.47 9.15
C GLU A 10 26.24 -13.06 8.18
N ASN A 11 25.66 -14.23 8.49
CA ASN A 11 24.68 -14.86 7.60
C ASN A 11 23.37 -14.06 7.49
N PHE A 12 22.92 -13.45 8.59
CA PHE A 12 21.74 -12.58 8.58
C PHE A 12 21.99 -11.31 7.77
N LEU A 13 23.18 -10.69 7.88
CA LEU A 13 23.53 -9.50 7.10
C LEU A 13 23.64 -9.81 5.60
N TYR A 14 24.25 -10.94 5.21
CA TYR A 14 24.25 -11.38 3.81
C TYR A 14 22.84 -11.64 3.28
N TYR A 15 22.00 -12.36 4.04
CA TYR A 15 20.61 -12.62 3.66
C TYR A 15 19.79 -11.32 3.56
N ALA A 16 19.92 -10.42 4.54
CA ALA A 16 19.22 -9.15 4.55
C ALA A 16 19.62 -8.27 3.38
N SER A 17 20.93 -8.12 3.11
CA SER A 17 21.44 -7.38 1.96
C SER A 17 20.83 -7.90 0.66
N TYR A 18 20.95 -9.20 0.39
CA TYR A 18 20.40 -9.84 -0.81
C TYR A 18 18.88 -9.71 -0.94
N VAL A 19 18.12 -9.76 0.16
CA VAL A 19 16.66 -9.53 0.11
C VAL A 19 16.31 -8.07 -0.20
N ILE A 20 17.13 -7.12 0.29
CA ILE A 20 16.97 -5.68 0.04
C ILE A 20 17.29 -5.35 -1.42
N THR A 21 18.47 -5.75 -1.93
CA THR A 21 18.96 -5.41 -3.28
C THR A 21 18.32 -6.26 -4.37
N ASP A 22 18.32 -7.59 -4.23
CA ASP A 22 18.09 -8.51 -5.34
C ASP A 22 16.64 -9.04 -5.43
N ARG A 23 15.73 -8.50 -4.61
CA ARG A 23 14.34 -9.00 -4.54
C ARG A 23 13.28 -7.94 -4.26
N ALA A 24 13.42 -7.16 -3.19
CA ALA A 24 12.28 -6.42 -2.63
C ALA A 24 12.06 -5.05 -3.28
N ILE A 25 13.14 -4.31 -3.57
CA ILE A 25 13.12 -2.88 -3.93
C ILE A 25 13.54 -2.73 -5.42
N PRO A 26 12.96 -1.80 -6.20
CA PRO A 26 13.41 -1.51 -7.56
C PRO A 26 14.70 -0.68 -7.59
N GLU A 27 15.49 -0.82 -8.64
CA GLU A 27 16.64 0.06 -8.91
C GLU A 27 16.17 1.44 -9.40
N LEU A 28 16.85 2.52 -9.02
CA LEU A 28 16.54 3.87 -9.48
C LEU A 28 16.74 4.03 -11.00
N ASP A 29 17.78 3.40 -11.55
CA ASP A 29 18.24 3.60 -12.94
C ASP A 29 17.27 3.06 -14.01
N ASP A 30 16.60 1.93 -13.78
CA ASP A 30 15.59 1.38 -14.70
C ASP A 30 14.19 1.22 -14.10
N GLY A 31 14.04 1.44 -12.79
CA GLY A 31 12.77 1.31 -12.09
C GLY A 31 12.25 -0.11 -11.91
N LEU A 32 13.06 -1.13 -12.23
CA LEU A 32 12.65 -2.53 -12.22
C LEU A 32 13.23 -3.27 -11.02
N LYS A 33 12.51 -4.31 -10.58
CA LYS A 33 13.06 -5.39 -9.75
C LYS A 33 13.79 -6.41 -10.64
N PRO A 34 14.80 -7.15 -10.14
CA PRO A 34 15.56 -8.10 -10.95
C PRO A 34 14.73 -9.16 -11.70
N VAL A 35 13.61 -9.63 -11.14
CA VAL A 35 12.69 -10.55 -11.84
C VAL A 35 12.02 -9.88 -13.05
N GLN A 36 11.63 -8.62 -12.96
CA GLN A 36 11.03 -7.85 -14.06
C GLN A 36 12.08 -7.55 -15.15
N ARG A 37 13.30 -7.17 -14.74
CA ARG A 37 14.46 -6.97 -15.63
C ARG A 37 14.76 -8.23 -16.45
N ARG A 38 14.80 -9.40 -15.81
CA ARG A 38 15.03 -10.69 -16.48
C ARG A 38 13.89 -11.12 -17.40
N ILE A 39 12.64 -10.80 -17.05
CA ILE A 39 11.47 -11.00 -17.94
C ILE A 39 11.61 -10.14 -19.21
N LEU A 40 11.89 -8.84 -19.08
CA LEU A 40 12.05 -7.96 -20.23
C LEU A 40 13.27 -8.32 -21.08
N HIS A 41 14.42 -8.66 -20.47
CA HIS A 41 15.60 -9.17 -21.18
C HIS A 41 15.26 -10.39 -22.04
N THR A 42 14.60 -11.39 -21.44
CA THR A 42 14.18 -12.60 -22.15
C THR A 42 13.19 -12.31 -23.28
N LEU A 43 12.30 -11.32 -23.11
CA LEU A 43 11.37 -10.88 -24.16
C LEU A 43 12.07 -10.11 -25.29
N PHE A 44 13.16 -9.38 -25.01
CA PHE A 44 14.01 -8.78 -26.04
C PHE A 44 14.85 -9.82 -26.79
N GLU A 45 15.28 -10.92 -26.15
CA GLU A 45 15.99 -12.03 -26.80
C GLU A 45 15.09 -12.90 -27.69
N LEU A 46 13.78 -12.96 -27.41
CA LEU A 46 12.80 -13.77 -28.16
C LEU A 46 12.07 -13.01 -29.28
N ASP A 47 12.18 -11.69 -29.33
CA ASP A 47 11.39 -10.79 -30.19
C ASP A 47 11.50 -11.13 -31.70
N ASP A 48 10.47 -11.81 -32.23
CA ASP A 48 10.26 -12.01 -33.67
C ASP A 48 9.02 -11.26 -34.19
N GLY A 49 8.50 -10.33 -33.39
CA GLY A 49 7.28 -9.55 -33.61
C GLY A 49 5.96 -10.30 -33.35
N LYS A 50 5.99 -11.62 -33.14
CA LYS A 50 4.79 -12.45 -32.89
C LYS A 50 4.54 -12.62 -31.40
N TYR A 51 3.41 -13.25 -31.09
CA TYR A 51 3.05 -13.63 -29.73
C TYR A 51 3.70 -14.97 -29.33
N HIS A 52 4.24 -15.03 -28.11
CA HIS A 52 4.81 -16.25 -27.54
C HIS A 52 3.95 -16.74 -26.37
N LYS A 53 3.79 -18.07 -26.23
CA LYS A 53 3.17 -18.67 -25.04
C LYS A 53 3.94 -18.29 -23.78
N VAL A 54 3.24 -17.80 -22.76
CA VAL A 54 3.84 -17.36 -21.50
C VAL A 54 4.67 -18.49 -20.85
N ALA A 55 4.23 -19.75 -20.96
CA ALA A 55 4.98 -20.91 -20.49
C ALA A 55 6.38 -21.06 -21.11
N ASN A 56 6.56 -20.67 -22.38
CA ASN A 56 7.90 -20.66 -23.00
C ASN A 56 8.74 -19.52 -22.42
N VAL A 57 8.18 -18.30 -22.34
CA VAL A 57 8.88 -17.12 -21.78
C VAL A 57 9.35 -17.40 -20.35
N VAL A 58 8.47 -17.90 -19.48
CA VAL A 58 8.81 -18.30 -18.10
C VAL A 58 9.94 -19.34 -18.08
N GLY A 59 9.87 -20.38 -18.93
CA GLY A 59 10.90 -21.40 -19.03
C GLY A 59 12.26 -20.88 -19.53
N GLN A 60 12.28 -19.82 -20.35
CA GLN A 60 13.53 -19.14 -20.73
C GLN A 60 14.04 -18.23 -19.60
N VAL A 61 13.18 -17.47 -18.91
CA VAL A 61 13.57 -16.61 -17.77
C VAL A 61 14.19 -17.42 -16.63
N MET A 62 13.84 -18.71 -16.47
CA MET A 62 14.47 -19.59 -15.48
C MET A 62 16.00 -19.77 -15.68
N LYS A 63 16.55 -19.53 -16.88
CA LYS A 63 18.01 -19.44 -17.12
C LYS A 63 18.69 -18.32 -16.33
N TYR A 64 17.91 -17.29 -15.98
CA TYR A 64 18.34 -16.08 -15.29
C TYR A 64 17.81 -16.03 -13.84
N HIS A 65 16.64 -16.62 -13.58
CA HIS A 65 15.94 -16.51 -12.29
C HIS A 65 15.63 -17.89 -11.66
N PRO A 66 16.48 -18.41 -10.75
CA PRO A 66 16.37 -19.78 -10.22
C PRO A 66 15.33 -19.95 -9.09
N HIS A 67 14.33 -19.07 -8.98
CA HIS A 67 13.39 -19.02 -7.86
C HIS A 67 11.97 -19.53 -8.21
N GLY A 68 11.90 -20.54 -9.09
CA GLY A 68 10.67 -21.19 -9.52
C GLY A 68 9.96 -20.48 -10.67
N ASP A 69 9.08 -21.20 -11.35
CA ASP A 69 8.25 -20.74 -12.47
C ASP A 69 7.08 -19.87 -12.01
N ALA A 70 6.42 -20.23 -10.90
CA ALA A 70 5.25 -19.52 -10.38
C ALA A 70 5.52 -18.05 -10.00
N SER A 71 6.73 -17.76 -9.48
CA SER A 71 7.13 -16.39 -9.11
C SER A 71 7.37 -15.51 -10.35
N ILE A 72 7.99 -16.07 -11.38
CA ILE A 72 8.20 -15.43 -12.69
C ILE A 72 6.85 -15.21 -13.39
N TYR A 73 5.97 -16.22 -13.38
CA TYR A 73 4.62 -16.15 -13.96
C TYR A 73 3.80 -15.01 -13.34
N SER A 74 3.75 -14.94 -12.01
CA SER A 74 3.05 -13.87 -11.28
C SER A 74 3.63 -12.49 -11.64
N ALA A 75 4.97 -12.34 -11.63
CA ALA A 75 5.63 -11.09 -11.99
C ALA A 75 5.37 -10.66 -13.45
N LEU A 76 5.31 -11.62 -14.39
CA LEU A 76 5.00 -11.37 -15.80
C LEU A 76 3.53 -10.92 -15.97
N VAL A 77 2.58 -11.59 -15.32
CA VAL A 77 1.16 -11.21 -15.34
C VAL A 77 0.95 -9.80 -14.76
N VAL A 78 1.58 -9.48 -13.62
CA VAL A 78 1.51 -8.15 -13.01
C VAL A 78 2.11 -7.07 -13.91
N LEU A 79 3.20 -7.36 -14.63
CA LEU A 79 3.84 -6.42 -15.55
C LEU A 79 3.04 -6.25 -16.86
N ALA A 80 2.45 -7.32 -17.39
CA ALA A 80 1.56 -7.27 -18.54
C ALA A 80 0.28 -6.49 -18.24
N ASN A 81 -0.29 -6.63 -17.04
CA ASN A 81 -1.43 -5.83 -16.58
C ASN A 81 -1.07 -4.39 -16.13
N LYS A 82 0.07 -3.86 -16.60
CA LYS A 82 0.31 -2.41 -16.71
C LYS A 82 0.06 -1.87 -18.12
N ASP A 83 -0.07 -2.75 -19.11
CA ASP A 83 -0.34 -2.45 -20.53
C ASP A 83 0.63 -1.44 -21.17
N LEU A 84 1.81 -1.27 -20.58
CA LEU A 84 2.81 -0.26 -20.94
C LEU A 84 3.98 -0.83 -21.76
N PHE A 85 4.39 -2.08 -21.50
CA PHE A 85 5.61 -2.68 -22.09
C PHE A 85 5.39 -4.02 -22.82
N ILE A 86 4.31 -4.73 -22.50
CA ILE A 86 4.04 -6.09 -22.95
C ILE A 86 2.64 -6.12 -23.54
N ASP A 87 2.52 -6.47 -24.83
CA ASP A 87 1.23 -6.78 -25.43
C ASP A 87 0.79 -8.18 -24.96
N LYS A 88 -0.49 -8.33 -24.60
CA LYS A 88 -1.04 -9.52 -23.96
C LYS A 88 -2.24 -10.09 -24.73
N GLN A 89 -2.34 -11.41 -24.82
CA GLN A 89 -3.43 -12.11 -25.52
C GLN A 89 -3.96 -13.29 -24.68
N GLY A 90 -5.28 -13.31 -24.46
CA GLY A 90 -5.97 -14.23 -23.56
C GLY A 90 -6.30 -13.61 -22.19
N ASN A 91 -6.86 -14.41 -21.27
CA ASN A 91 -7.27 -13.91 -19.95
C ASN A 91 -6.08 -13.82 -18.97
N PHE A 92 -5.58 -12.60 -18.76
CA PHE A 92 -4.52 -12.27 -17.80
C PHE A 92 -5.05 -11.96 -16.38
N GLY A 93 -6.28 -12.34 -16.05
CA GLY A 93 -6.95 -12.01 -14.79
C GLY A 93 -7.54 -10.60 -14.82
N ASN A 94 -8.38 -10.27 -13.83
CA ASN A 94 -9.06 -8.98 -13.75
C ASN A 94 -8.68 -8.25 -12.45
N GLN A 95 -8.11 -7.05 -12.59
CA GLN A 95 -7.70 -6.21 -11.45
C GLN A 95 -8.87 -5.66 -10.63
N LEU A 96 -10.08 -5.63 -11.20
CA LEU A 96 -11.28 -5.10 -10.53
C LEU A 96 -11.94 -6.14 -9.63
N THR A 97 -12.13 -7.37 -10.09
CA THR A 97 -12.74 -8.45 -9.31
C THR A 97 -11.72 -9.16 -8.41
N GLY A 98 -10.49 -9.38 -8.91
CA GLY A 98 -9.48 -10.22 -8.28
C GLY A 98 -9.21 -11.55 -9.01
N ASP A 99 -9.94 -11.83 -10.11
CA ASP A 99 -9.82 -13.08 -10.88
C ASP A 99 -8.37 -13.41 -11.28
N GLU A 100 -7.94 -14.65 -11.01
CA GLU A 100 -6.60 -15.13 -11.38
C GLU A 100 -6.39 -15.24 -12.90
N ALA A 101 -5.15 -15.03 -13.34
CA ALA A 101 -4.75 -15.21 -14.72
C ALA A 101 -4.81 -16.68 -15.17
N SER A 102 -5.34 -16.91 -16.37
CA SER A 102 -5.43 -18.25 -16.97
C SER A 102 -4.03 -18.83 -17.21
N ALA A 103 -3.81 -20.05 -16.69
CA ALA A 103 -2.50 -20.70 -16.66
C ALA A 103 -1.65 -20.55 -17.94
N ALA A 104 -0.35 -20.31 -17.76
CA ALA A 104 0.68 -19.91 -18.74
C ALA A 104 0.72 -20.66 -20.10
N ARG A 105 0.09 -21.83 -20.21
CA ARG A 105 -0.06 -22.62 -21.44
C ARG A 105 -1.16 -22.11 -22.38
N TYR A 106 -2.13 -21.34 -21.86
CA TYR A 106 -3.23 -20.77 -22.65
C TYR A 106 -2.90 -19.37 -23.14
N ILE A 107 -2.42 -18.49 -22.24
CA ILE A 107 -2.13 -17.09 -22.53
C ILE A 107 -0.81 -16.87 -23.29
N GLU A 108 -0.75 -15.75 -24.00
CA GLU A 108 0.36 -15.34 -24.86
C GLU A 108 0.75 -13.88 -24.59
N CYS A 109 2.02 -13.55 -24.83
CA CYS A 109 2.54 -12.20 -24.69
C CYS A 109 3.66 -11.92 -25.71
N ARG A 110 3.95 -10.65 -25.95
CA ARG A 110 5.14 -10.18 -26.66
C ARG A 110 5.59 -8.83 -26.13
N ILE A 111 6.83 -8.44 -26.40
CA ILE A 111 7.32 -7.10 -26.10
C ILE A 111 6.68 -6.08 -27.07
N ASN A 112 6.32 -4.89 -26.59
CA ASN A 112 5.80 -3.83 -27.45
C ASN A 112 6.93 -2.90 -27.94
N GLN A 113 6.63 -2.02 -28.91
CA GLN A 113 7.64 -1.12 -29.49
C GLN A 113 8.11 -0.03 -28.52
N PHE A 114 7.27 0.37 -27.56
CA PHE A 114 7.59 1.38 -26.55
C PHE A 114 8.65 0.88 -25.55
N ALA A 115 8.55 -0.37 -25.10
CA ALA A 115 9.58 -0.97 -24.25
C ALA A 115 10.96 -1.02 -24.95
N LYS A 116 10.99 -1.22 -26.27
CA LYS A 116 12.24 -1.19 -27.04
C LYS A 116 12.83 0.22 -27.05
N SER A 117 12.04 1.26 -27.33
CA SER A 117 12.57 2.64 -27.34
C SER A 117 13.02 3.10 -25.95
N VAL A 118 12.38 2.64 -24.86
CA VAL A 118 12.73 2.98 -23.48
C VAL A 118 13.97 2.26 -22.96
N PHE A 119 14.12 0.94 -23.19
CA PHE A 119 15.16 0.12 -22.53
C PHE A 119 16.23 -0.48 -23.47
N TYR A 120 15.93 -0.71 -24.74
CA TYR A 120 16.75 -1.59 -25.58
C TYR A 120 17.90 -0.86 -26.27
N ASN A 121 19.09 -0.96 -25.69
CA ASN A 121 20.35 -0.70 -26.40
C ASN A 121 21.45 -1.70 -25.97
N PRO A 122 21.68 -2.80 -26.72
CA PRO A 122 22.69 -3.80 -26.36
C PRO A 122 24.15 -3.30 -26.38
N HIS A 123 24.44 -2.15 -27.01
CA HIS A 123 25.80 -1.61 -27.10
C HIS A 123 26.17 -0.70 -25.93
N VAL A 124 25.17 -0.05 -25.31
CA VAL A 124 25.32 0.81 -24.12
C VAL A 124 24.98 0.08 -22.82
N THR A 125 24.26 -1.04 -22.89
CA THR A 125 23.88 -1.84 -21.71
C THR A 125 25.08 -2.60 -21.11
N THR A 126 25.27 -2.49 -19.80
CA THR A 126 26.27 -3.27 -19.06
C THR A 126 25.73 -4.67 -18.72
N TYR A 127 26.38 -5.71 -19.24
CA TYR A 127 26.04 -7.11 -18.99
C TYR A 127 26.94 -7.77 -17.96
N ILE A 128 26.34 -8.60 -17.11
CA ILE A 128 27.01 -9.55 -16.21
C ILE A 128 26.71 -10.99 -16.64
N ASP A 129 27.51 -11.95 -16.20
CA ASP A 129 27.26 -13.37 -16.48
C ASP A 129 26.12 -13.92 -15.58
N SER A 130 25.35 -14.89 -16.09
CA SER A 130 24.23 -15.52 -15.36
C SER A 130 24.70 -16.28 -14.11
N TYR A 131 23.78 -16.60 -13.20
CA TYR A 131 24.09 -17.36 -11.97
C TYR A 131 24.74 -18.75 -12.22
N ASP A 132 24.61 -19.29 -13.43
CA ASP A 132 25.25 -20.55 -13.87
C ASP A 132 26.44 -20.34 -14.83
N GLY A 133 26.81 -19.09 -15.13
CA GLY A 133 27.92 -18.71 -15.99
C GLY A 133 27.76 -19.04 -17.48
N ARG A 134 26.55 -19.36 -17.95
CA ARG A 134 26.30 -19.80 -19.34
C ARG A 134 25.71 -18.74 -20.27
N ASN A 135 25.01 -17.77 -19.71
CA ASN A 135 24.33 -16.70 -20.45
C ASN A 135 24.81 -15.36 -19.89
N LYS A 136 24.36 -14.24 -20.49
CA LYS A 136 24.58 -12.90 -19.93
C LYS A 136 23.25 -12.21 -19.70
N GLU A 137 23.18 -11.43 -18.62
CA GLU A 137 22.01 -10.63 -18.28
C GLU A 137 22.41 -9.17 -18.05
N PRO A 138 21.51 -8.20 -18.36
CA PRO A 138 21.77 -6.80 -18.09
C PRO A 138 21.78 -6.56 -16.58
N LEU A 139 22.83 -5.92 -16.08
CA LEU A 139 22.91 -5.51 -14.67
C LEU A 139 21.75 -4.55 -14.36
N VAL A 140 21.60 -3.52 -15.20
CA VAL A 140 20.51 -2.54 -15.25
C VAL A 140 20.32 -2.11 -16.71
N PHE A 141 19.10 -1.82 -17.15
CA PHE A 141 18.88 -1.26 -18.49
C PHE A 141 19.20 0.25 -18.53
N PRO A 142 19.66 0.79 -19.68
CA PRO A 142 19.78 2.24 -19.91
C PRO A 142 18.39 2.84 -20.17
N ALA A 143 17.53 2.85 -19.15
CA ALA A 143 16.16 3.31 -19.27
C ALA A 143 16.12 4.82 -19.55
N LYS A 144 15.35 5.20 -20.57
CA LYS A 144 15.20 6.60 -21.03
C LYS A 144 14.02 7.34 -20.39
N LEU A 145 13.38 6.74 -19.38
CA LEU A 145 12.25 7.27 -18.63
C LEU A 145 12.30 6.76 -17.17
N PRO A 146 11.75 7.52 -16.20
CA PRO A 146 11.65 7.13 -14.78
C PRO A 146 10.53 6.11 -14.55
N VAL A 147 10.69 4.91 -15.10
CA VAL A 147 9.68 3.83 -15.12
C VAL A 147 9.12 3.50 -13.75
N VAL A 148 9.91 3.62 -12.67
CA VAL A 148 9.48 3.37 -11.28
C VAL A 148 8.24 4.18 -10.89
N LEU A 149 8.10 5.40 -11.44
CA LEU A 149 6.94 6.27 -11.22
C LEU A 149 5.77 5.87 -12.12
N MET A 150 6.04 5.43 -13.35
CA MET A 150 5.02 5.05 -14.34
C MET A 150 4.25 3.78 -13.91
N ILE A 151 4.97 2.70 -13.54
CA ILE A 151 4.33 1.44 -13.13
C ILE A 151 3.94 1.41 -11.65
N GLY A 152 4.59 2.22 -10.81
CA GLY A 152 4.56 2.07 -9.36
C GLY A 152 5.28 0.80 -8.88
N ALA A 153 5.60 0.75 -7.59
CA ALA A 153 6.33 -0.36 -6.98
C ALA A 153 5.89 -0.59 -5.52
N GLU A 154 5.74 -1.85 -5.14
CA GLU A 154 5.43 -2.24 -3.76
C GLU A 154 6.34 -3.39 -3.34
N GLY A 155 6.89 -3.34 -2.13
CA GLY A 155 7.80 -4.36 -1.63
C GLY A 155 8.10 -4.21 -0.14
N ILE A 156 8.34 -5.35 0.51
CA ILE A 156 8.75 -5.44 1.91
C ILE A 156 10.08 -6.17 1.93
N ALA A 157 11.07 -5.59 2.62
CA ALA A 157 12.40 -6.14 2.82
C ALA A 157 12.71 -6.25 4.32
N VAL A 158 13.93 -6.66 4.66
CA VAL A 158 14.34 -6.77 6.07
C VAL A 158 14.45 -5.38 6.70
N GLY A 159 13.47 -5.03 7.53
CA GLY A 159 13.44 -3.77 8.29
C GLY A 159 12.98 -2.52 7.51
N MET A 160 12.53 -2.66 6.26
CA MET A 160 12.12 -1.55 5.40
C MET A 160 11.05 -1.96 4.38
N SER A 161 10.30 -1.01 3.85
CA SER A 161 9.30 -1.22 2.80
C SER A 161 9.33 -0.08 1.77
N THR A 162 8.86 -0.37 0.55
CA THR A 162 8.66 0.61 -0.52
C THR A 162 7.20 0.57 -0.97
N LYS A 163 6.59 1.74 -1.16
CA LYS A 163 5.22 1.93 -1.67
C LYS A 163 5.21 3.18 -2.55
N ILE A 164 5.49 2.95 -3.83
CA ILE A 164 5.56 3.93 -4.91
C ILE A 164 4.28 3.80 -5.73
N LEU A 165 3.53 4.89 -5.82
CA LEU A 165 2.27 4.92 -6.57
C LEU A 165 2.52 5.09 -8.07
N PRO A 166 1.68 4.52 -8.95
CA PRO A 166 1.73 4.79 -10.38
C PRO A 166 1.35 6.25 -10.69
N HIS A 167 1.96 6.77 -11.74
CA HIS A 167 1.78 8.12 -12.28
C HIS A 167 1.47 8.02 -13.78
N ASN A 168 0.82 9.05 -14.31
CA ASN A 168 0.44 9.05 -15.71
C ASN A 168 1.68 9.07 -16.64
N PRO A 169 1.84 8.11 -17.57
CA PRO A 169 2.99 8.05 -18.48
C PRO A 169 3.27 9.32 -19.29
N LEU A 170 2.23 10.09 -19.67
CA LEU A 170 2.40 11.33 -20.43
C LEU A 170 2.87 12.48 -19.52
N GLU A 171 2.25 12.65 -18.35
CA GLU A 171 2.66 13.66 -17.36
C GLU A 171 4.09 13.40 -16.82
N VAL A 172 4.51 12.14 -16.74
CA VAL A 172 5.89 11.75 -16.41
C VAL A 172 6.87 12.27 -17.48
N ILE A 173 6.54 12.11 -18.77
CA ILE A 173 7.36 12.60 -19.89
C ILE A 173 7.37 14.14 -19.91
N GLU A 174 6.23 14.78 -19.69
CA GLU A 174 6.13 16.24 -19.60
C GLU A 174 6.96 16.81 -18.42
N ALA A 175 6.94 16.14 -17.27
CA ALA A 175 7.77 16.49 -16.12
C ALA A 175 9.28 16.31 -16.39
N GLU A 176 9.68 15.30 -17.16
CA GLU A 176 11.07 15.11 -17.56
C GLU A 176 11.53 16.15 -18.60
N ILE A 177 10.68 16.49 -19.58
CA ILE A 177 10.88 17.61 -20.50
C ILE A 177 11.01 18.93 -19.73
N ALA A 178 10.19 19.16 -18.70
CA ALA A 178 10.27 20.32 -17.83
C ALA A 178 11.59 20.36 -17.03
N ALA A 179 12.02 19.22 -16.49
CA ALA A 179 13.29 19.10 -15.78
C ALA A 179 14.52 19.34 -16.68
N LEU A 180 14.48 18.89 -17.95
CA LEU A 180 15.50 19.21 -18.96
C LEU A 180 15.54 20.71 -19.29
N LYS A 181 14.37 21.36 -19.39
CA LYS A 181 14.23 22.80 -19.67
C LYS A 181 14.46 23.69 -18.45
N GLY A 182 14.65 23.11 -17.26
CA GLY A 182 14.85 23.83 -15.99
C GLY A 182 13.60 24.52 -15.44
N THR A 183 12.42 24.19 -15.95
CA THR A 183 11.13 24.73 -15.48
C THR A 183 10.58 23.92 -14.31
N GLU A 184 9.84 24.57 -13.41
CA GLU A 184 9.14 23.87 -12.32
C GLU A 184 8.02 22.98 -12.87
N PHE A 185 7.76 21.87 -12.17
CA PHE A 185 6.72 20.89 -12.50
C PHE A 185 6.15 20.29 -11.21
N SER A 186 4.92 19.82 -11.28
CA SER A 186 4.25 19.05 -10.22
C SER A 186 3.68 17.78 -10.84
N LEU A 187 3.91 16.63 -10.21
CA LEU A 187 3.51 15.32 -10.71
C LEU A 187 2.77 14.56 -9.60
N TYR A 188 1.60 14.02 -9.92
CA TYR A 188 0.70 13.40 -8.95
C TYR A 188 0.21 12.01 -9.41
N PRO A 189 -0.08 11.08 -8.49
CA PRO A 189 -0.50 9.72 -8.85
C PRO A 189 -1.70 9.67 -9.81
N ASP A 190 -1.74 8.63 -10.65
CA ASP A 190 -2.85 8.31 -11.55
C ASP A 190 -3.04 6.79 -11.60
N PHE A 191 -4.25 6.32 -11.32
CA PHE A 191 -4.52 4.91 -11.08
C PHE A 191 -5.21 4.25 -12.28
N PRO A 192 -4.82 3.01 -12.66
CA PRO A 192 -5.43 2.31 -13.81
C PRO A 192 -6.96 2.17 -13.75
N GLY A 193 -7.55 2.12 -12.56
CA GLY A 193 -9.00 2.06 -12.31
C GLY A 193 -9.70 3.41 -12.08
N GLY A 194 -9.01 4.54 -12.18
CA GLY A 194 -9.59 5.87 -11.95
C GLY A 194 -9.74 6.25 -10.47
N GLY A 195 -10.97 6.49 -10.03
CA GLY A 195 -11.28 6.85 -8.65
C GLY A 195 -11.04 8.32 -8.30
N LEU A 196 -11.35 8.69 -7.06
CA LEU A 196 -11.06 9.99 -6.47
C LEU A 196 -9.80 9.91 -5.61
N ALA A 197 -8.95 10.94 -5.63
CA ALA A 197 -7.77 11.01 -4.79
C ALA A 197 -7.55 12.39 -4.15
N ASP A 198 -7.32 12.40 -2.84
CA ASP A 198 -6.87 13.56 -2.07
C ASP A 198 -5.36 13.47 -1.84
N ILE A 199 -4.65 14.40 -2.48
CA ILE A 199 -3.19 14.55 -2.48
C ILE A 199 -2.68 15.52 -1.40
N SER A 200 -3.56 16.10 -0.57
CA SER A 200 -3.22 17.21 0.35
C SER A 200 -2.12 16.87 1.37
N GLU A 201 -1.87 15.58 1.63
CA GLU A 201 -0.82 15.09 2.54
C GLU A 201 0.26 14.25 1.82
N TYR A 202 0.39 14.34 0.49
CA TYR A 202 1.26 13.46 -0.33
C TYR A 202 2.78 13.68 -0.16
N ASP A 203 3.19 14.92 0.13
CA ASP A 203 4.59 15.35 0.31
C ASP A 203 5.60 14.77 -0.71
N ASP A 204 5.37 14.99 -2.01
CA ASP A 204 6.29 14.61 -3.11
C ASP A 204 6.68 13.11 -3.06
N GLY A 205 5.77 12.26 -2.58
CA GLY A 205 5.95 10.80 -2.43
C GLY A 205 6.32 10.29 -1.04
N LEU A 206 6.56 11.17 -0.06
CA LEU A 206 6.98 10.79 1.30
C LEU A 206 5.88 10.83 2.36
N GLY A 207 4.69 11.32 2.00
CA GLY A 207 3.54 11.42 2.88
C GLY A 207 2.53 10.29 2.67
N LYS A 208 1.26 10.64 2.54
CA LYS A 208 0.15 9.70 2.33
C LYS A 208 -0.92 10.35 1.44
N ILE A 209 -1.72 9.53 0.78
CA ILE A 209 -2.94 9.99 0.09
C ILE A 209 -4.17 9.35 0.69
N ARG A 210 -5.34 9.92 0.41
CA ARG A 210 -6.61 9.22 0.57
C ARG A 210 -7.19 8.92 -0.81
N VAL A 211 -7.64 7.69 -1.01
CA VAL A 211 -8.32 7.25 -2.23
C VAL A 211 -9.76 6.90 -1.89
N ARG A 212 -10.70 7.26 -2.76
CA ARG A 212 -12.14 7.10 -2.52
C ARG A 212 -12.85 6.63 -3.79
N ALA A 213 -13.85 5.78 -3.61
CA ALA A 213 -14.69 5.29 -4.70
C ALA A 213 -15.48 6.42 -5.38
N VAL A 214 -15.80 6.28 -6.67
CA VAL A 214 -16.81 7.13 -7.32
C VAL A 214 -18.17 6.47 -7.16
N ILE A 215 -19.08 7.21 -6.53
CA ILE A 215 -20.42 6.76 -6.17
C ILE A 215 -21.46 7.65 -6.85
N ASP A 216 -22.50 7.05 -7.40
CA ASP A 216 -23.67 7.72 -7.97
C ASP A 216 -24.88 7.62 -7.00
N ASP A 217 -25.45 8.77 -6.63
CA ASP A 217 -26.59 8.92 -5.72
C ASP A 217 -27.88 9.41 -6.43
N SER A 218 -27.93 9.37 -7.77
CA SER A 218 -29.03 9.87 -8.60
C SER A 218 -30.40 9.21 -8.33
N ASP A 219 -30.43 8.05 -7.67
CA ASP A 219 -31.65 7.34 -7.28
C ASP A 219 -31.78 7.32 -5.74
N PRO A 220 -32.80 7.96 -5.14
CA PRO A 220 -32.98 7.99 -3.68
C PRO A 220 -33.15 6.61 -3.00
N LYS A 221 -33.26 5.51 -3.74
CA LYS A 221 -33.49 4.15 -3.21
C LYS A 221 -32.31 3.20 -3.39
N ARG A 222 -31.30 3.57 -4.19
CA ARG A 222 -30.12 2.73 -4.46
C ARG A 222 -28.89 3.58 -4.76
N ILE A 223 -27.75 3.07 -4.36
CA ILE A 223 -26.43 3.67 -4.59
C ILE A 223 -25.69 2.78 -5.58
N VAL A 224 -25.00 3.35 -6.56
CA VAL A 224 -24.18 2.59 -7.52
C VAL A 224 -22.72 3.03 -7.43
N ILE A 225 -21.83 2.09 -7.15
CA ILE A 225 -20.37 2.33 -7.17
C ILE A 225 -19.86 2.08 -8.59
N LYS A 226 -19.18 3.07 -9.17
CA LYS A 226 -18.75 3.11 -10.59
C LYS A 226 -17.24 3.07 -10.80
N GLU A 227 -16.44 3.48 -9.82
CA GLU A 227 -14.97 3.41 -9.85
C GLU A 227 -14.49 3.00 -8.45
N LEU A 228 -13.59 2.00 -8.36
CA LEU A 228 -13.04 1.53 -7.09
C LEU A 228 -11.89 2.45 -6.60
N PRO A 229 -11.63 2.51 -5.29
CA PRO A 229 -10.39 3.08 -4.76
C PRO A 229 -9.19 2.21 -5.17
N PHE A 230 -8.01 2.83 -5.31
CA PHE A 230 -6.80 2.11 -5.72
C PHE A 230 -6.36 1.07 -4.67
N GLY A 231 -6.20 -0.19 -5.11
CA GLY A 231 -5.79 -1.32 -4.27
C GLY A 231 -6.94 -2.17 -3.72
N VAL A 232 -8.18 -1.87 -4.09
CA VAL A 232 -9.40 -2.58 -3.63
C VAL A 232 -10.02 -3.35 -4.80
N THR A 233 -10.60 -4.53 -4.54
CA THR A 233 -11.38 -5.32 -5.50
C THR A 233 -12.88 -5.24 -5.21
N THR A 234 -13.75 -5.67 -6.13
CA THR A 234 -15.20 -5.72 -5.86
C THR A 234 -15.51 -6.67 -4.71
N GLU A 235 -14.90 -7.86 -4.67
CA GLU A 235 -15.06 -8.83 -3.58
C GLU A 235 -14.69 -8.24 -2.22
N SER A 236 -13.49 -7.68 -2.07
CA SER A 236 -13.02 -7.07 -0.81
C SER A 236 -13.86 -5.87 -0.39
N LEU A 237 -14.31 -5.05 -1.36
CA LEU A 237 -15.21 -3.94 -1.07
C LEU A 237 -16.57 -4.43 -0.57
N ILE A 238 -17.18 -5.42 -1.23
CA ILE A 238 -18.47 -6.01 -0.86
C ILE A 238 -18.38 -6.65 0.53
N ASP A 239 -17.32 -7.43 0.80
CA ASP A 239 -17.06 -7.99 2.13
C ASP A 239 -16.92 -6.90 3.20
N SER A 240 -16.24 -5.79 2.91
CA SER A 240 -16.11 -4.68 3.87
C SER A 240 -17.47 -4.02 4.18
N ILE A 241 -18.35 -3.90 3.17
CA ILE A 241 -19.72 -3.36 3.31
C ILE A 241 -20.60 -4.34 4.09
N GLU A 242 -20.59 -5.63 3.77
CA GLU A 242 -21.29 -6.66 4.55
C GLU A 242 -20.83 -6.66 6.00
N ASN A 243 -19.53 -6.57 6.26
CA ASN A 243 -18.99 -6.58 7.62
C ASN A 243 -19.32 -5.30 8.40
N ALA A 244 -19.51 -4.15 7.74
CA ALA A 244 -20.07 -2.96 8.37
C ALA A 244 -21.58 -3.10 8.67
N GLY A 245 -22.33 -3.76 7.78
CA GLY A 245 -23.75 -4.10 7.97
C GLY A 245 -23.99 -5.09 9.12
N LYS A 246 -23.22 -6.18 9.18
CA LYS A 246 -23.22 -7.18 10.27
C LYS A 246 -22.90 -6.55 11.64
N LYS A 247 -22.16 -5.44 11.68
CA LYS A 247 -21.84 -4.63 12.87
C LYS A 247 -22.85 -3.50 13.15
N GLY A 248 -23.97 -3.44 12.43
CA GLY A 248 -25.02 -2.44 12.59
C GLY A 248 -24.63 -1.00 12.21
N ARG A 249 -23.46 -0.79 11.58
CA ARG A 249 -22.94 0.55 11.25
C ARG A 249 -23.61 1.16 10.01
N ILE A 250 -24.11 0.32 9.11
CA ILE A 250 -24.78 0.71 7.86
C ILE A 250 -26.01 -0.20 7.71
N LYS A 251 -27.17 0.35 7.29
CA LYS A 251 -28.36 -0.47 6.98
C LYS A 251 -28.60 -0.53 5.47
N ILE A 252 -28.28 -1.68 4.90
CA ILE A 252 -28.48 -2.04 3.49
C ILE A 252 -29.52 -3.15 3.36
N ALA A 253 -30.27 -3.16 2.26
CA ALA A 253 -31.28 -4.19 1.96
C ALA A 253 -30.72 -5.34 1.11
N SER A 254 -29.82 -5.04 0.17
CA SER A 254 -29.08 -6.02 -0.63
C SER A 254 -27.91 -5.34 -1.34
N ILE A 255 -26.83 -6.09 -1.60
CA ILE A 255 -25.78 -5.73 -2.56
C ILE A 255 -25.96 -6.63 -3.79
N ASN A 256 -25.73 -6.10 -4.99
CA ASN A 256 -25.68 -6.87 -6.24
C ASN A 256 -24.43 -6.41 -7.00
N ASP A 257 -23.56 -7.32 -7.43
CA ASP A 257 -22.44 -6.99 -8.31
C ASP A 257 -22.82 -7.28 -9.76
N PHE A 258 -22.68 -6.28 -10.62
CA PHE A 258 -22.85 -6.36 -12.08
C PHE A 258 -21.56 -5.98 -12.82
N THR A 259 -20.42 -5.94 -12.12
CA THR A 259 -19.11 -5.59 -12.67
C THR A 259 -18.69 -6.51 -13.81
N THR A 260 -18.11 -5.89 -14.85
CA THR A 260 -17.53 -6.57 -16.02
C THR A 260 -16.16 -5.95 -16.33
N ASP A 261 -15.98 -5.32 -17.49
CA ASP A 261 -14.84 -4.44 -17.78
C ASP A 261 -14.96 -3.09 -17.03
N THR A 262 -16.18 -2.74 -16.62
CA THR A 262 -16.51 -1.58 -15.78
C THR A 262 -17.13 -2.01 -14.46
N VAL A 263 -16.83 -1.28 -13.38
CA VAL A 263 -17.37 -1.54 -12.04
C VAL A 263 -18.83 -1.09 -11.97
N GLU A 264 -19.71 -1.97 -11.50
CA GLU A 264 -21.12 -1.62 -11.22
C GLU A 264 -21.65 -2.42 -10.02
N ILE A 265 -21.45 -1.89 -8.81
CA ILE A 265 -21.97 -2.50 -7.57
C ILE A 265 -23.22 -1.72 -7.14
N GLU A 266 -24.40 -2.37 -7.18
CA GLU A 266 -25.68 -1.78 -6.80
C GLU A 266 -26.04 -2.12 -5.34
N ILE A 267 -26.06 -1.10 -4.48
CA ILE A 267 -26.43 -1.18 -3.07
C ILE A 267 -27.86 -0.65 -2.91
N LYS A 268 -28.81 -1.51 -2.55
CA LYS A 268 -30.21 -1.13 -2.31
C LYS A 268 -30.41 -0.68 -0.85
N LEU A 269 -31.06 0.46 -0.64
CA LEU A 269 -31.22 1.07 0.68
C LEU A 269 -32.39 0.48 1.48
N ALA A 270 -32.24 0.45 2.81
CA ALA A 270 -33.33 0.13 3.72
C ALA A 270 -34.44 1.21 3.68
N ARG A 271 -35.70 0.81 3.61
CA ARG A 271 -36.83 1.73 3.43
C ARG A 271 -37.04 2.62 4.67
N GLY A 272 -36.91 3.94 4.50
CA GLY A 272 -37.44 4.94 5.44
C GLY A 272 -36.54 5.30 6.62
N GLU A 273 -35.33 4.75 6.73
CA GLU A 273 -34.45 4.99 7.89
C GLU A 273 -33.30 5.97 7.64
N GLN A 274 -32.71 5.98 6.45
CA GLN A 274 -31.51 6.77 6.10
C GLN A 274 -31.67 7.40 4.71
N THR A 275 -31.10 8.58 4.52
CA THR A 275 -30.94 9.18 3.18
C THR A 275 -29.75 8.56 2.43
N SER A 276 -29.71 8.67 1.10
CA SER A 276 -28.58 8.19 0.28
C SER A 276 -27.24 8.76 0.76
N LYS A 277 -27.20 10.07 1.07
CA LYS A 277 -25.99 10.78 1.51
C LYS A 277 -25.47 10.26 2.86
N GLU A 278 -26.32 10.05 3.84
CA GLU A 278 -25.90 9.49 5.14
C GLU A 278 -25.36 8.06 5.01
N VAL A 279 -25.86 7.28 4.06
CA VAL A 279 -25.31 5.94 3.75
C VAL A 279 -23.97 6.06 3.02
N ILE A 280 -23.79 7.05 2.14
CA ILE A 280 -22.52 7.33 1.47
C ILE A 280 -21.43 7.77 2.47
N ASP A 281 -21.76 8.67 3.40
CA ASP A 281 -20.84 9.09 4.46
C ASP A 281 -20.48 7.92 5.39
N ALA A 282 -21.45 7.05 5.70
CA ALA A 282 -21.20 5.83 6.47
C ALA A 282 -20.37 4.78 5.70
N LEU A 283 -20.52 4.67 4.38
CA LEU A 283 -19.65 3.85 3.52
C LEU A 283 -18.22 4.36 3.59
N TYR A 284 -17.96 5.65 3.31
CA TYR A 284 -16.62 6.23 3.40
C TYR A 284 -16.02 6.16 4.82
N ALA A 285 -16.84 6.15 5.88
CA ALA A 285 -16.38 6.08 7.27
C ALA A 285 -16.12 4.66 7.81
N PHE A 286 -16.74 3.61 7.24
CA PHE A 286 -16.75 2.26 7.83
C PHE A 286 -16.40 1.11 6.90
N THR A 287 -16.27 1.34 5.59
CA THR A 287 -15.95 0.32 4.58
C THR A 287 -14.72 0.73 3.79
N GLU A 288 -14.26 -0.14 2.88
CA GLU A 288 -13.12 0.16 2.04
C GLU A 288 -13.42 1.20 0.93
N CYS A 289 -14.60 1.83 0.92
CA CYS A 289 -14.96 2.92 0.01
C CYS A 289 -14.07 4.17 0.13
N GLU A 290 -13.38 4.37 1.26
CA GLU A 290 -12.24 5.29 1.40
C GLU A 290 -11.07 4.56 2.08
N GLN A 291 -9.86 4.69 1.54
CA GLN A 291 -8.64 4.17 2.16
C GLN A 291 -7.54 5.24 2.24
N THR A 292 -6.70 5.16 3.27
CA THR A 292 -5.48 5.98 3.40
C THR A 292 -4.26 5.15 3.01
N ILE A 293 -3.55 5.56 1.96
CA ILE A 293 -2.35 4.87 1.48
C ILE A 293 -1.12 5.69 1.88
N ASN A 294 -0.35 5.16 2.84
CA ASN A 294 0.95 5.71 3.21
C ASN A 294 1.97 5.41 2.09
N CYS A 295 2.64 6.44 1.61
CA CYS A 295 3.64 6.34 0.56
C CYS A 295 5.04 6.20 1.20
N ASN A 296 5.94 5.49 0.52
CA ASN A 296 7.37 5.54 0.86
C ASN A 296 8.18 5.26 -0.40
N LEU A 297 8.73 6.32 -1.01
CA LEU A 297 9.58 6.22 -2.19
C LEU A 297 11.00 5.79 -1.80
N LEU A 298 11.14 4.49 -1.54
CA LEU A 298 12.41 3.81 -1.29
C LEU A 298 12.83 3.06 -2.57
N VAL A 299 14.02 3.38 -3.08
CA VAL A 299 14.64 2.78 -4.28
C VAL A 299 16.07 2.33 -3.96
N ILE A 300 16.62 1.38 -4.70
CA ILE A 300 18.08 1.17 -4.69
C ILE A 300 18.72 2.26 -5.55
N LYS A 301 19.83 2.83 -5.07
CA LYS A 301 20.67 3.77 -5.80
C LYS A 301 22.13 3.50 -5.46
N ASP A 302 22.98 3.36 -6.47
CA ASP A 302 24.41 3.09 -6.32
C ASP A 302 24.67 1.86 -5.40
N GLY A 303 23.77 0.86 -5.44
CA GLY A 303 23.79 -0.33 -4.58
C GLY A 303 23.23 -0.14 -3.15
N THR A 304 22.68 1.03 -2.82
CA THR A 304 22.19 1.35 -1.45
C THR A 304 20.71 1.76 -1.42
N PRO A 305 19.91 1.30 -0.43
CA PRO A 305 18.51 1.69 -0.31
C PRO A 305 18.39 3.16 0.12
N THR A 306 17.85 4.00 -0.76
CA THR A 306 17.74 5.46 -0.60
C THR A 306 16.28 5.88 -0.68
N VAL A 307 15.84 6.72 0.27
CA VAL A 307 14.54 7.39 0.21
C VAL A 307 14.68 8.65 -0.64
N MET A 308 13.80 8.84 -1.62
CA MET A 308 13.82 9.97 -2.57
C MET A 308 12.43 10.52 -2.81
N ARG A 309 12.33 11.79 -3.25
CA ARG A 309 11.08 12.42 -3.69
C ARG A 309 10.80 12.18 -5.18
N VAL A 310 9.54 12.28 -5.60
CA VAL A 310 9.15 12.19 -7.03
C VAL A 310 9.93 13.22 -7.84
N SER A 311 9.96 14.48 -7.40
CA SER A 311 10.69 15.53 -8.12
C SER A 311 12.21 15.31 -8.17
N GLU A 312 12.80 14.55 -7.25
CA GLU A 312 14.23 14.17 -7.28
C GLU A 312 14.50 13.04 -8.27
N ILE A 313 13.60 12.05 -8.36
CA ILE A 313 13.69 10.95 -9.32
C ILE A 313 13.60 11.49 -10.76
N ILE A 314 12.65 12.39 -11.06
CA ILE A 314 12.57 13.06 -12.37
C ILE A 314 13.86 13.83 -12.69
N LYS A 315 14.39 14.62 -11.74
CA LYS A 315 15.64 15.39 -11.92
C LYS A 315 16.90 14.53 -12.01
N TYR A 316 16.85 13.28 -11.54
CA TYR A 316 17.90 12.28 -11.75
C TYR A 316 17.81 11.69 -13.16
N HIS A 317 16.62 11.21 -13.56
CA HIS A 317 16.36 10.63 -14.89
C HIS A 317 16.67 11.60 -16.03
N ALA A 318 16.22 12.86 -15.96
CA ALA A 318 16.53 13.88 -16.97
C ALA A 318 18.05 14.03 -17.21
N LYS A 319 18.88 13.87 -16.17
CA LYS A 319 20.36 13.91 -16.29
C LYS A 319 20.92 12.59 -16.83
N LYS A 320 20.33 11.46 -16.44
CA LYS A 320 20.72 10.12 -16.90
C LYS A 320 20.38 9.93 -18.39
N LEU A 321 19.23 10.41 -18.85
CA LEU A 321 18.81 10.44 -20.24
C LEU A 321 19.83 11.16 -21.14
N VAL A 322 20.30 12.34 -20.73
CA VAL A 322 21.35 13.09 -21.46
C VAL A 322 22.67 12.31 -21.53
N GLN A 323 23.02 11.53 -20.50
CA GLN A 323 24.18 10.64 -20.52
C GLN A 323 23.99 9.44 -21.46
N ILE A 324 22.81 8.79 -21.41
CA ILE A 324 22.44 7.66 -22.27
C ILE A 324 22.45 8.10 -23.74
N LEU A 325 21.67 9.11 -24.12
CA LEU A 325 21.57 9.58 -25.50
C LEU A 325 22.92 10.05 -26.05
N LYS A 326 23.79 10.64 -25.20
CA LYS A 326 25.16 10.98 -25.60
C LYS A 326 26.01 9.73 -25.86
N ALA A 327 25.89 8.68 -25.06
CA ALA A 327 26.59 7.42 -25.30
C ALA A 327 26.10 6.74 -26.59
N GLU A 328 24.77 6.69 -26.81
CA GLU A 328 24.17 6.17 -28.05
C GLU A 328 24.66 6.93 -29.28
N LEU A 329 24.52 8.26 -29.30
CA LEU A 329 24.98 9.09 -30.43
C LEU A 329 26.50 9.06 -30.63
N THR A 330 27.30 8.78 -29.59
CA THR A 330 28.75 8.62 -29.74
C THR A 330 29.08 7.27 -30.40
N TYR A 331 28.41 6.19 -29.99
CA TYR A 331 28.54 4.87 -30.62
C TYR A 331 28.09 4.89 -32.09
N ASP A 332 26.91 5.46 -32.37
CA ASP A 332 26.38 5.60 -33.73
C ASP A 332 27.30 6.45 -34.61
N LEU A 333 27.90 7.52 -34.06
CA LEU A 333 28.89 8.32 -34.76
C LEU A 333 30.17 7.52 -35.08
N GLU A 334 30.67 6.75 -34.11
CA GLU A 334 31.85 5.92 -34.32
C GLU A 334 31.62 4.86 -35.41
N GLU A 335 30.50 4.14 -35.39
CA GLU A 335 30.19 3.14 -36.41
C GLU A 335 29.95 3.77 -37.78
N LEU A 336 29.25 4.91 -37.88
CA LEU A 336 29.10 5.63 -39.15
C LEU A 336 30.42 6.19 -39.67
N GLU A 337 31.34 6.63 -38.80
CA GLU A 337 32.68 7.05 -39.23
C GLU A 337 33.58 5.86 -39.64
N LYS A 338 33.40 4.68 -39.04
CA LYS A 338 34.08 3.43 -39.46
C LYS A 338 33.52 2.95 -40.81
N GLU A 339 32.20 2.99 -41.03
CA GLU A 339 31.62 2.69 -42.34
C GLU A 339 32.11 3.70 -43.37
N PHE A 340 31.99 5.01 -43.11
CA PHE A 340 32.42 6.06 -44.04
C PHE A 340 33.87 5.84 -44.50
N PHE A 341 34.79 5.67 -43.54
CA PHE A 341 36.21 5.41 -43.82
C PHE A 341 36.41 4.16 -44.69
N ARG A 342 35.75 3.03 -44.38
CA ARG A 342 35.78 1.81 -45.20
C ARG A 342 35.24 2.05 -46.62
N ARG A 343 34.15 2.81 -46.78
CA ARG A 343 33.60 3.15 -48.11
C ARG A 343 34.54 4.08 -48.90
N THR A 344 35.20 5.04 -48.26
CA THR A 344 36.21 5.90 -48.88
C THR A 344 37.39 5.06 -49.39
N LEU A 345 37.88 4.11 -48.57
CA LEU A 345 38.94 3.18 -48.97
C LEU A 345 38.51 2.27 -50.14
N GLU A 346 37.30 1.69 -50.09
CA GLU A 346 36.76 0.88 -51.21
C GLU A 346 36.64 1.70 -52.50
N ARG A 347 36.16 2.95 -52.42
CA ARG A 347 36.05 3.85 -53.58
C ARG A 347 37.42 4.11 -54.20
N ILE A 348 38.39 4.56 -53.41
CA ILE A 348 39.74 4.87 -53.91
C ILE A 348 40.40 3.61 -54.49
N PHE A 349 40.26 2.45 -53.84
CA PHE A 349 40.82 1.19 -54.32
C PHE A 349 40.30 0.77 -55.71
N ILE A 350 39.03 1.08 -56.01
CA ILE A 350 38.35 0.71 -57.26
C ILE A 350 38.46 1.80 -58.33
N GLU A 351 38.13 3.06 -58.02
CA GLU A 351 38.18 4.19 -58.96
C GLU A 351 39.61 4.41 -59.49
N GLU A 352 40.61 4.44 -58.60
CA GLU A 352 42.04 4.63 -58.94
C GLU A 352 42.74 3.32 -59.34
N ARG A 353 41.99 2.22 -59.43
CA ARG A 353 42.44 0.91 -59.92
C ARG A 353 43.67 0.34 -59.20
N ILE A 354 43.84 0.66 -57.91
CA ILE A 354 44.96 0.20 -57.07
C ILE A 354 45.06 -1.34 -57.08
N TYR A 355 43.94 -2.04 -57.23
CA TYR A 355 43.89 -3.50 -57.40
C TYR A 355 44.80 -4.03 -58.55
N LYS A 356 45.13 -3.22 -59.57
CA LYS A 356 46.04 -3.61 -60.65
C LYS A 356 47.52 -3.54 -60.28
N GLU A 357 47.90 -2.69 -59.33
CA GLU A 357 49.29 -2.62 -58.83
C GLU A 357 49.71 -3.92 -58.09
N ILE A 358 48.71 -4.75 -57.74
CA ILE A 358 48.84 -6.05 -57.06
C ILE A 358 49.21 -7.18 -58.04
N GLU A 359 48.70 -7.16 -59.28
CA GLU A 359 48.74 -8.29 -60.23
C GLU A 359 50.16 -8.84 -60.49
N ASN A 360 51.18 -7.99 -60.33
CA ASN A 360 52.59 -8.32 -60.58
C ASN A 360 53.41 -8.61 -59.29
N LYS A 361 52.77 -8.73 -58.12
CA LYS A 361 53.43 -8.96 -56.82
C LYS A 361 53.41 -10.43 -56.42
N LYS A 362 54.53 -10.95 -55.90
CA LYS A 362 54.72 -12.39 -55.60
C LYS A 362 54.76 -12.74 -54.10
N THR A 363 54.67 -11.75 -53.20
CA THR A 363 54.68 -11.97 -51.74
C THR A 363 53.64 -11.07 -51.06
N GLN A 364 53.05 -11.56 -49.97
CA GLN A 364 51.98 -10.83 -49.24
C GLN A 364 52.45 -9.45 -48.75
N GLU A 365 53.67 -9.34 -48.22
CA GLU A 365 54.26 -8.04 -47.88
C GLU A 365 54.34 -7.08 -49.06
N ALA A 366 54.72 -7.55 -50.25
CA ALA A 366 54.82 -6.71 -51.44
C ALA A 366 53.45 -6.30 -52.00
N VAL A 367 52.39 -7.06 -51.69
CA VAL A 367 51.00 -6.68 -51.93
C VAL A 367 50.57 -5.59 -50.93
N LEU A 368 50.73 -5.82 -49.62
CA LEU A 368 50.37 -4.86 -48.57
C LEU A 368 51.07 -3.51 -48.77
N LYS A 369 52.39 -3.52 -49.01
CA LYS A 369 53.20 -2.33 -49.28
C LYS A 369 52.78 -1.61 -50.57
N ALA A 370 52.31 -2.32 -51.60
CA ALA A 370 51.80 -1.71 -52.83
C ALA A 370 50.44 -1.03 -52.61
N VAL A 371 49.48 -1.71 -51.97
CA VAL A 371 48.15 -1.11 -51.70
C VAL A 371 48.28 0.08 -50.75
N TYR A 372 49.13 0.00 -49.72
CA TYR A 372 49.42 1.14 -48.83
C TYR A 372 50.03 2.32 -49.60
N ALA A 373 51.03 2.08 -50.47
CA ALA A 373 51.61 3.13 -51.31
C ALA A 373 50.59 3.73 -52.30
N GLY A 374 49.66 2.92 -52.82
CA GLY A 374 48.53 3.37 -53.64
C GLY A 374 47.59 4.30 -52.88
N LEU A 375 47.15 3.89 -51.69
CA LEU A 375 46.22 4.66 -50.85
C LEU A 375 46.86 5.94 -50.30
N MET A 376 48.15 5.92 -49.96
CA MET A 376 48.88 7.09 -49.43
C MET A 376 48.99 8.24 -50.43
N LYS A 377 48.76 8.02 -51.74
CA LYS A 377 48.57 9.08 -52.75
C LYS A 377 47.34 9.97 -52.45
N PHE A 378 46.36 9.44 -51.73
CA PHE A 378 45.06 10.06 -51.42
C PHE A 378 44.87 10.32 -49.92
N LYS A 379 45.97 10.37 -49.15
CA LYS A 379 45.98 10.50 -47.69
C LYS A 379 45.10 11.65 -47.17
N ASP A 380 45.09 12.79 -47.87
CA ASP A 380 44.35 13.99 -47.47
C ASP A 380 42.82 13.84 -47.62
N GLU A 381 42.35 12.96 -48.50
CA GLU A 381 40.93 12.59 -48.61
C GLU A 381 40.56 11.49 -47.59
N ILE A 382 41.48 10.57 -47.32
CA ILE A 382 41.28 9.45 -46.37
C ILE A 382 41.20 9.96 -44.91
N GLY A 383 41.96 10.99 -44.55
CA GLY A 383 41.84 11.75 -43.29
C GLY A 383 42.19 11.01 -41.98
N LYS A 384 42.27 9.68 -41.99
CA LYS A 384 42.64 8.80 -40.86
C LYS A 384 43.79 7.87 -41.26
N PRO A 385 44.60 7.36 -40.31
CA PRO A 385 45.63 6.38 -40.62
C PRO A 385 45.01 5.05 -41.09
N VAL A 386 45.53 4.49 -42.18
CA VAL A 386 45.13 3.17 -42.71
C VAL A 386 45.88 2.08 -41.95
N SER A 387 45.17 1.09 -41.41
CA SER A 387 45.75 -0.07 -40.73
C SER A 387 46.00 -1.23 -41.70
N GLU A 388 46.77 -2.24 -41.26
CA GLU A 388 46.95 -3.47 -42.05
C GLU A 388 45.65 -4.27 -42.19
N GLU A 389 44.75 -4.21 -41.19
CA GLU A 389 43.41 -4.83 -41.24
C GLU A 389 42.52 -4.21 -42.32
N ASP A 390 42.60 -2.89 -42.53
CA ASP A 390 41.86 -2.20 -43.59
C ASP A 390 42.36 -2.62 -44.98
N ILE A 391 43.68 -2.81 -45.14
CA ILE A 391 44.26 -3.31 -46.40
C ILE A 391 43.83 -4.76 -46.62
N GLU A 392 43.86 -5.62 -45.59
CA GLU A 392 43.33 -6.98 -45.71
C GLU A 392 41.84 -7.01 -46.06
N PHE A 393 41.03 -6.09 -45.52
CA PHE A 393 39.62 -5.95 -45.88
C PHE A 393 39.46 -5.61 -47.38
N LEU A 394 40.23 -4.64 -47.89
CA LEU A 394 40.24 -4.33 -49.32
C LEU A 394 40.66 -5.53 -50.19
N LEU A 395 41.69 -6.28 -49.79
CA LEU A 395 42.15 -7.49 -50.48
C LEU A 395 41.11 -8.62 -50.48
N LYS A 396 40.21 -8.66 -49.50
CA LYS A 396 39.09 -9.61 -49.40
C LYS A 396 37.87 -9.18 -50.25
N THR A 397 37.92 -8.03 -50.92
CA THR A 397 36.86 -7.54 -51.83
C THR A 397 36.65 -8.49 -53.01
N PRO A 398 35.45 -9.05 -53.22
CA PRO A 398 35.22 -9.95 -54.36
C PRO A 398 35.37 -9.24 -55.70
N ILE A 399 36.05 -9.86 -56.67
CA ILE A 399 36.26 -9.30 -58.03
C ILE A 399 34.92 -8.92 -58.70
N ARG A 400 33.84 -9.64 -58.41
CA ARG A 400 32.47 -9.30 -58.87
C ARG A 400 31.98 -7.94 -58.36
N LYS A 401 32.34 -7.54 -57.13
CA LYS A 401 32.00 -6.22 -56.56
C LYS A 401 32.78 -5.09 -57.25
N ILE A 402 34.03 -5.35 -57.63
CA ILE A 402 34.87 -4.42 -58.42
C ILE A 402 34.30 -4.27 -59.84
N SER A 403 33.95 -5.38 -60.49
CA SER A 403 33.44 -5.38 -61.87
C SER A 403 32.02 -4.83 -62.05
N LEU A 404 31.22 -4.77 -60.97
CA LEU A 404 29.86 -4.23 -60.94
C LEU A 404 29.78 -2.97 -60.06
N TYR A 405 30.90 -2.25 -59.90
CA TYR A 405 30.95 -1.06 -59.04
C TYR A 405 30.26 0.13 -59.70
N ASP A 406 29.20 0.61 -59.06
CA ASP A 406 28.45 1.80 -59.44
C ASP A 406 28.97 3.01 -58.66
N ILE A 407 29.68 3.89 -59.36
CA ILE A 407 30.30 5.10 -58.82
C ILE A 407 29.25 6.11 -58.33
N GLU A 408 28.16 6.29 -59.06
CA GLU A 408 27.12 7.27 -58.71
C GLU A 408 26.36 6.81 -57.46
N LYS A 409 26.01 5.52 -57.42
CA LYS A 409 25.39 4.91 -56.24
C LYS A 409 26.32 4.96 -55.02
N ALA A 410 27.60 4.62 -55.17
CA ALA A 410 28.55 4.66 -54.06
C ALA A 410 28.75 6.08 -53.50
N ARG A 411 28.80 7.10 -54.36
CA ARG A 411 28.83 8.51 -53.95
C ARG A 411 27.55 8.91 -53.22
N HIS A 412 26.38 8.48 -53.70
CA HIS A 412 25.10 8.73 -53.01
C HIS A 412 25.03 8.06 -51.63
N GLU A 413 25.50 6.81 -51.49
CA GLU A 413 25.60 6.12 -50.19
C GLU A 413 26.53 6.89 -49.23
N MET A 414 27.69 7.35 -49.68
CA MET A 414 28.58 8.20 -48.86
C MET A 414 27.98 9.57 -48.50
N GLU A 415 27.21 10.20 -49.40
CA GLU A 415 26.48 11.43 -49.10
C GLU A 415 25.45 11.24 -47.96
N VAL A 416 24.70 10.13 -47.99
CA VAL A 416 23.72 9.82 -46.94
C VAL A 416 24.40 9.60 -45.60
N ILE A 417 25.51 8.86 -45.57
CA ILE A 417 26.34 8.69 -44.36
C ILE A 417 26.89 10.05 -43.88
N THR A 418 27.38 10.89 -44.78
CA THR A 418 27.88 12.25 -44.47
C THR A 418 26.80 13.15 -43.87
N LYS A 419 25.56 13.06 -44.37
CA LYS A 419 24.40 13.79 -43.84
C LYS A 419 24.09 13.34 -42.41
N LYS A 420 24.00 12.02 -42.15
CA LYS A 420 23.83 11.45 -40.80
C LYS A 420 24.95 11.84 -39.83
N ILE A 421 26.21 11.80 -40.26
CA ILE A 421 27.36 12.21 -39.41
C ILE A 421 27.26 13.70 -39.03
N LYS A 422 26.80 14.57 -39.94
CA LYS A 422 26.57 16.00 -39.65
C LYS A 422 25.40 16.21 -38.68
N GLU A 423 24.31 15.47 -38.86
CA GLU A 423 23.13 15.47 -37.99
C GLU A 423 23.48 15.01 -36.56
N ILE A 424 24.16 13.88 -36.41
CA ILE A 424 24.61 13.36 -35.10
C ILE A 424 25.60 14.35 -34.44
N LYS A 425 26.52 14.96 -35.20
CA LYS A 425 27.42 16.01 -34.69
C LYS A 425 26.73 17.33 -34.36
N TYR A 426 25.50 17.56 -34.82
CA TYR A 426 24.62 18.63 -34.37
C TYR A 426 23.90 18.22 -33.08
N ASN A 427 23.27 17.05 -33.05
CA ASN A 427 22.55 16.51 -31.90
C ASN A 427 23.45 16.33 -30.66
N LEU A 428 24.72 15.93 -30.84
CA LEU A 428 25.72 15.85 -29.77
C LEU A 428 26.11 17.22 -29.16
N LYS A 429 25.90 18.33 -29.89
CA LYS A 429 26.05 19.70 -29.37
C LYS A 429 24.74 20.20 -28.73
N HIS A 430 23.62 19.87 -29.34
CA HIS A 430 22.26 20.25 -28.95
C HIS A 430 21.56 19.11 -28.20
N ILE A 431 22.26 18.47 -27.27
CA ILE A 431 21.83 17.20 -26.66
C ILE A 431 20.56 17.32 -25.83
N THR A 432 20.28 18.50 -25.26
CA THR A 432 19.02 18.82 -24.58
C THR A 432 17.84 18.85 -25.56
N ASP A 433 18.04 19.47 -26.71
CA ASP A 433 17.00 19.68 -27.72
C ASP A 433 16.67 18.34 -28.40
N TYR A 434 17.72 17.53 -28.64
CA TYR A 434 17.58 16.14 -29.07
C TYR A 434 16.85 15.28 -28.02
N ALA A 435 17.21 15.38 -26.73
CA ALA A 435 16.53 14.63 -25.67
C ALA A 435 15.03 14.96 -25.57
N VAL A 436 14.67 16.25 -25.69
CA VAL A 436 13.27 16.68 -25.77
C VAL A 436 12.57 16.07 -26.98
N SER A 437 13.20 16.04 -28.17
CA SER A 437 12.60 15.42 -29.37
C SER A 437 12.40 13.89 -29.24
N VAL A 438 13.27 13.20 -28.51
CA VAL A 438 13.12 11.76 -28.19
C VAL A 438 11.94 11.55 -27.24
N LEU A 439 11.81 12.38 -26.21
CA LEU A 439 10.70 12.33 -25.26
C LEU A 439 9.35 12.65 -25.92
N GLU A 440 9.29 13.67 -26.79
CA GLU A 440 8.11 14.01 -27.59
C GLU A 440 7.73 12.86 -28.54
N SER A 441 8.71 12.18 -29.14
CA SER A 441 8.49 10.96 -29.92
C SER A 441 7.91 9.83 -29.07
N MET A 442 8.43 9.59 -27.86
CA MET A 442 7.92 8.58 -26.93
C MET A 442 6.48 8.87 -26.47
N ALA A 443 6.15 10.13 -26.18
CA ALA A 443 4.79 10.55 -25.88
C ALA A 443 3.83 10.26 -27.04
N SER A 444 4.26 10.48 -28.29
CA SER A 444 3.46 10.17 -29.49
C SER A 444 3.18 8.66 -29.65
N MET A 445 4.08 7.79 -29.19
CA MET A 445 3.90 6.32 -29.24
C MET A 445 2.86 5.82 -28.23
N LEU A 446 2.73 6.47 -27.07
CA LEU A 446 1.71 6.14 -26.05
C LEU A 446 0.30 6.53 -26.51
N GLY A 447 0.20 7.62 -27.28
CA GLY A 447 -1.04 8.07 -27.90
C GLY A 447 -2.13 8.48 -26.89
N SER A 448 -3.37 8.58 -27.38
CA SER A 448 -4.49 9.11 -26.58
C SER A 448 -5.07 8.15 -25.53
N SER A 449 -4.53 6.93 -25.41
CA SER A 449 -5.01 5.89 -24.50
C SER A 449 -4.63 6.16 -23.04
N PHE A 450 -3.51 6.84 -22.79
CA PHE A 450 -2.99 7.15 -21.46
C PHE A 450 -3.44 8.52 -20.93
N LYS A 451 -4.68 8.93 -21.21
CA LYS A 451 -5.26 10.12 -20.54
C LYS A 451 -5.46 9.84 -19.05
N ARG A 452 -5.24 10.85 -18.19
CA ARG A 452 -5.47 10.78 -16.74
C ARG A 452 -6.86 10.24 -16.42
N LYS A 453 -6.93 9.27 -15.51
CA LYS A 453 -8.17 8.62 -15.07
C LYS A 453 -8.60 9.10 -13.68
N THR A 454 -7.66 9.21 -12.75
CA THR A 454 -7.93 9.59 -11.37
C THR A 454 -8.23 11.08 -11.25
N LYS A 455 -9.34 11.41 -10.59
CA LYS A 455 -9.78 12.79 -10.35
C LYS A 455 -9.24 13.27 -9.02
N ILE A 456 -8.47 14.35 -9.05
CA ILE A 456 -7.87 14.94 -7.84
C ILE A 456 -8.89 15.89 -7.19
N VAL A 457 -9.20 15.65 -5.91
CA VAL A 457 -10.18 16.40 -5.12
C VAL A 457 -9.76 16.40 -3.65
N SER A 458 -9.90 17.53 -2.95
CA SER A 458 -9.68 17.56 -1.50
C SER A 458 -10.89 16.95 -0.80
N PHE A 459 -10.68 16.01 0.14
CA PHE A 459 -11.78 15.42 0.91
C PHE A 459 -11.94 16.16 2.22
N GLU A 460 -13.14 16.69 2.49
CA GLU A 460 -13.51 17.10 3.84
C GLU A 460 -13.31 15.92 4.81
N LYS A 461 -12.89 16.23 6.05
CA LYS A 461 -12.75 15.22 7.10
C LYS A 461 -14.13 14.88 7.64
N ILE A 462 -14.81 13.95 6.97
CA ILE A 462 -16.02 13.28 7.48
C ILE A 462 -15.69 12.81 8.90
N ALA A 463 -16.24 13.49 9.89
CA ALA A 463 -16.02 13.10 11.27
C ALA A 463 -16.76 11.78 11.47
N VAL A 464 -16.00 10.70 11.65
CA VAL A 464 -16.53 9.34 11.86
C VAL A 464 -17.59 9.30 12.99
N ARG A 465 -17.50 10.22 13.95
CA ARG A 465 -18.47 10.42 15.05
C ARG A 465 -19.80 11.05 14.61
N GLU A 466 -19.82 11.89 13.58
CA GLU A 466 -21.02 12.56 13.06
C GLU A 466 -21.81 11.62 12.13
N ALA A 467 -21.11 10.81 11.31
CA ALA A 467 -21.74 9.75 10.52
C ALA A 467 -22.30 8.59 11.40
N ALA A 468 -21.72 8.36 12.58
CA ALA A 468 -22.10 7.26 13.48
C ALA A 468 -23.33 7.60 14.35
N ARG A 469 -24.53 7.56 13.78
CA ARG A 469 -25.81 7.65 14.51
C ARG A 469 -25.87 6.71 15.73
N ARG A 470 -26.55 7.13 16.80
CA ARG A 470 -26.91 6.26 17.95
C ARG A 470 -28.02 5.30 17.53
N ASN A 471 -27.66 4.06 17.19
CA ASN A 471 -28.59 3.06 16.68
C ASN A 471 -28.44 1.66 17.30
N LEU A 472 -27.47 1.45 18.20
CA LEU A 472 -27.26 0.18 18.88
C LEU A 472 -27.93 0.21 20.26
N ALA A 473 -28.74 -0.81 20.56
CA ALA A 473 -29.31 -0.98 21.89
C ALA A 473 -28.22 -1.52 22.85
N LEU A 474 -27.83 -0.73 23.85
CA LEU A 474 -26.97 -1.19 24.94
C LEU A 474 -27.84 -1.94 25.96
N LYS A 475 -27.59 -3.23 26.16
CA LYS A 475 -28.37 -4.09 27.07
C LYS A 475 -27.57 -4.52 28.29
N TYR A 476 -28.25 -4.68 29.42
CA TYR A 476 -27.71 -5.24 30.66
C TYR A 476 -28.57 -6.39 31.16
N ASP A 477 -27.92 -7.53 31.41
CA ASP A 477 -28.53 -8.70 32.03
C ASP A 477 -28.13 -8.74 33.52
N SER A 478 -29.10 -8.50 34.39
CA SER A 478 -28.92 -8.49 35.85
C SER A 478 -28.69 -9.88 36.46
N GLN A 479 -29.09 -10.96 35.79
CA GLN A 479 -28.86 -12.32 36.26
C GLN A 479 -27.44 -12.80 35.91
N SER A 480 -26.97 -12.50 34.69
CA SER A 480 -25.65 -12.93 34.23
C SER A 480 -24.53 -11.89 34.42
N GLY A 481 -24.88 -10.64 34.76
CA GLY A 481 -23.93 -9.55 35.04
C GLY A 481 -23.23 -8.99 33.80
N TYR A 482 -23.76 -9.22 32.60
CA TYR A 482 -23.17 -8.77 31.34
C TYR A 482 -23.86 -7.52 30.79
N LEU A 483 -23.05 -6.55 30.36
CA LEU A 483 -23.43 -5.34 29.63
C LEU A 483 -22.86 -5.39 28.21
N GLY A 484 -23.64 -4.98 27.21
CA GLY A 484 -23.13 -4.75 25.85
C GLY A 484 -24.21 -4.73 24.76
N THR A 485 -23.79 -4.41 23.54
CA THR A 485 -24.68 -4.35 22.36
C THR A 485 -25.02 -5.72 21.78
N SER A 486 -24.21 -6.74 22.09
CA SER A 486 -24.35 -8.13 21.63
C SER A 486 -24.91 -9.06 22.73
N VAL A 487 -25.50 -8.49 23.79
CA VAL A 487 -26.17 -9.25 24.86
C VAL A 487 -27.64 -9.46 24.46
N SER A 488 -28.07 -10.72 24.38
CA SER A 488 -29.41 -11.09 23.91
C SER A 488 -30.48 -10.94 24.99
N SER A 489 -30.18 -11.44 26.19
CA SER A 489 -30.96 -11.31 27.43
C SER A 489 -30.82 -9.93 28.07
N GLY A 490 -31.71 -9.62 29.02
CA GLY A 490 -31.65 -8.38 29.80
C GLY A 490 -32.36 -7.18 29.18
N GLU A 491 -32.37 -6.09 29.95
CA GLU A 491 -33.10 -4.86 29.65
C GLU A 491 -32.25 -3.91 28.80
N GLN A 492 -32.89 -3.11 27.94
CA GLN A 492 -32.20 -2.04 27.21
C GLN A 492 -31.98 -0.85 28.15
N VAL A 493 -30.72 -0.51 28.38
CA VAL A 493 -30.28 0.57 29.26
C VAL A 493 -30.29 1.91 28.53
N GLU A 494 -29.77 1.94 27.30
CA GLU A 494 -29.56 3.16 26.52
C GLU A 494 -29.43 2.84 25.02
N THR A 495 -29.55 3.85 24.15
CA THR A 495 -29.26 3.75 22.71
C THR A 495 -27.96 4.48 22.37
N VAL A 496 -26.98 3.76 21.81
CA VAL A 496 -25.58 4.21 21.72
C VAL A 496 -25.01 4.09 20.30
N SER A 497 -23.94 4.84 20.04
CA SER A 497 -23.09 4.74 18.85
C SER A 497 -21.81 3.94 19.19
N PRO A 498 -21.17 3.22 18.24
CA PRO A 498 -19.88 2.54 18.46
C PRO A 498 -18.73 3.43 19.00
N PHE A 499 -18.85 4.75 18.86
CA PHE A 499 -17.87 5.74 19.30
C PHE A 499 -18.25 6.47 20.60
N ASP A 500 -19.43 6.19 21.13
CA ASP A 500 -19.84 6.65 22.46
C ASP A 500 -19.04 5.95 23.56
N LYS A 501 -19.14 6.51 24.76
CA LYS A 501 -18.48 6.04 25.97
C LYS A 501 -19.54 5.86 27.03
N VAL A 502 -19.41 4.84 27.87
CA VAL A 502 -20.40 4.48 28.88
C VAL A 502 -19.77 4.63 30.25
N LEU A 503 -20.40 5.44 31.12
CA LEU A 503 -20.05 5.54 32.53
C LEU A 503 -20.89 4.50 33.28
N ILE A 504 -20.21 3.67 34.06
CA ILE A 504 -20.81 2.56 34.81
C ILE A 504 -20.43 2.70 36.28
N ILE A 505 -21.40 2.57 37.18
CA ILE A 505 -21.21 2.49 38.63
C ILE A 505 -21.76 1.15 39.11
N ARG A 506 -20.96 0.41 39.88
CA ARG A 506 -21.25 -0.95 40.36
C ARG A 506 -21.52 -0.97 41.87
N LYS A 507 -22.18 -2.00 42.40
CA LYS A 507 -22.53 -2.14 43.83
C LYS A 507 -21.30 -2.23 44.75
N ASN A 508 -20.17 -2.74 44.24
CA ASN A 508 -18.87 -2.68 44.93
C ASN A 508 -18.25 -1.27 44.98
N GLY A 509 -18.95 -0.24 44.50
CA GLY A 509 -18.53 1.16 44.53
C GLY A 509 -17.46 1.52 43.51
N ILE A 510 -17.17 0.65 42.54
CA ILE A 510 -16.30 0.98 41.42
C ILE A 510 -17.09 1.79 40.39
N LEU A 511 -16.59 2.99 40.09
CA LEU A 511 -16.95 3.77 38.90
C LEU A 511 -15.90 3.52 37.81
N SER A 512 -16.34 3.32 36.57
CA SER A 512 -15.47 3.18 35.41
C SER A 512 -16.11 3.78 34.16
N VAL A 513 -15.32 4.37 33.27
CA VAL A 513 -15.78 4.79 31.93
C VAL A 513 -15.06 3.98 30.87
N ILE A 514 -15.84 3.27 30.04
CA ILE A 514 -15.35 2.37 28.98
C ILE A 514 -15.91 2.78 27.61
N PRO A 515 -15.29 2.41 26.49
CA PRO A 515 -15.98 2.43 25.19
C PRO A 515 -17.18 1.47 25.22
N VAL A 516 -18.17 1.67 24.34
CA VAL A 516 -19.31 0.76 24.20
C VAL A 516 -18.82 -0.68 23.97
N PRO A 517 -19.14 -1.65 24.85
CA PRO A 517 -18.70 -3.03 24.70
C PRO A 517 -19.69 -3.85 23.86
N GLU A 518 -19.19 -4.78 23.05
CA GLU A 518 -20.04 -5.83 22.44
C GLU A 518 -20.61 -6.74 23.54
N LYS A 519 -19.74 -7.20 24.45
CA LYS A 519 -20.12 -7.89 25.69
C LYS A 519 -19.01 -7.71 26.73
N THR A 520 -19.35 -7.36 27.98
CA THR A 520 -18.40 -7.21 29.10
C THR A 520 -19.09 -7.48 30.42
N PHE A 521 -18.39 -8.13 31.37
CA PHE A 521 -18.92 -8.40 32.70
C PHE A 521 -18.77 -7.16 33.60
N VAL A 522 -19.87 -6.73 34.22
CA VAL A 522 -19.97 -5.49 35.02
C VAL A 522 -20.44 -5.74 36.45
N ASP A 523 -20.36 -6.99 36.91
CA ASP A 523 -20.99 -7.54 38.12
C ASP A 523 -22.53 -7.58 38.02
N THR A 524 -23.19 -8.45 38.78
CA THR A 524 -24.67 -8.61 38.79
C THR A 524 -25.41 -7.46 39.50
N GLY A 525 -24.67 -6.49 40.05
CA GLY A 525 -25.19 -5.30 40.73
C GLY A 525 -24.71 -4.00 40.09
N MET A 526 -25.05 -3.76 38.83
CA MET A 526 -24.89 -2.44 38.22
C MET A 526 -25.89 -1.44 38.86
N LEU A 527 -25.40 -0.33 39.41
CA LEU A 527 -26.21 0.70 40.08
C LEU A 527 -26.60 1.86 39.13
N PHE A 528 -25.72 2.19 38.18
CA PHE A 528 -25.96 3.25 37.20
C PHE A 528 -25.16 3.00 35.94
N CYS A 529 -25.74 3.36 34.79
CA CYS A 529 -25.12 3.24 33.48
C CYS A 529 -25.70 4.30 32.55
N ALA A 530 -24.84 5.13 31.95
CA ALA A 530 -25.26 6.22 31.06
C ALA A 530 -24.16 6.64 30.09
N LEU A 531 -24.53 7.41 29.06
CA LEU A 531 -23.60 8.03 28.12
C LEU A 531 -22.64 9.01 28.83
N ALA A 532 -21.35 8.74 28.74
CA ALA A 532 -20.27 9.51 29.35
C ALA A 532 -19.92 10.76 28.52
N GLU A 533 -20.85 11.72 28.48
CA GLU A 533 -20.63 13.04 27.88
C GLU A 533 -20.46 14.09 28.99
N LYS A 534 -19.56 15.07 28.79
CA LYS A 534 -19.23 16.01 29.87
C LYS A 534 -20.40 16.90 30.23
N GLU A 535 -21.17 17.34 29.25
CA GLU A 535 -22.33 18.22 29.43
C GLU A 535 -23.48 17.52 30.17
N THR A 536 -23.67 16.21 29.98
CA THR A 536 -24.72 15.44 30.65
C THR A 536 -24.31 14.93 32.03
N ILE A 537 -23.08 14.44 32.20
CA ILE A 537 -22.62 13.82 33.46
C ILE A 537 -22.14 14.84 34.50
N THR A 538 -21.48 15.93 34.11
CA THR A 538 -20.95 16.92 35.08
C THR A 538 -22.02 17.55 36.00
N PRO A 539 -23.25 17.88 35.55
CA PRO A 539 -24.30 18.41 36.44
C PRO A 539 -24.99 17.35 37.31
N VAL A 540 -24.74 16.05 37.13
CA VAL A 540 -25.37 14.99 37.94
C VAL A 540 -24.68 14.90 39.30
N ILE A 541 -25.47 15.06 40.36
CA ILE A 541 -25.04 14.84 41.75
C ILE A 541 -25.45 13.40 42.12
N PHE A 542 -24.46 12.51 42.19
CA PHE A 542 -24.65 11.14 42.65
C PHE A 542 -24.67 11.13 44.18
N THR A 543 -25.71 10.54 44.78
CA THR A 543 -25.85 10.37 46.23
C THR A 543 -25.82 8.89 46.55
N CYS A 544 -24.79 8.42 47.26
CA CYS A 544 -24.75 7.06 47.79
C CYS A 544 -24.71 7.03 49.32
N VAL A 545 -25.33 5.99 49.90
CA VAL A 545 -25.23 5.65 51.31
C VAL A 545 -24.56 4.29 51.42
N TYR A 546 -23.50 4.21 52.20
CA TYR A 546 -22.73 2.98 52.40
C TYR A 546 -22.48 2.72 53.88
N LYS A 547 -22.39 1.45 54.26
CA LYS A 547 -21.85 1.06 55.58
C LYS A 547 -20.35 0.81 55.45
N ASP A 548 -19.57 1.27 56.42
CA ASP A 548 -18.15 0.91 56.51
C ASP A 548 -17.94 -0.45 57.20
N LYS A 549 -16.68 -0.86 57.37
CA LYS A 549 -16.30 -2.15 57.96
C LYS A 549 -16.83 -2.37 59.39
N GLU A 550 -17.19 -1.30 60.10
CA GLU A 550 -17.73 -1.34 61.46
C GLU A 550 -19.28 -1.26 61.47
N GLY A 551 -19.91 -1.30 60.30
CA GLY A 551 -21.36 -1.32 60.10
C GLY A 551 -22.03 0.06 60.13
N TYR A 552 -21.26 1.14 60.28
CA TYR A 552 -21.81 2.49 60.43
C TYR A 552 -22.17 3.13 59.08
N PRO A 553 -23.33 3.79 58.96
CA PRO A 553 -23.75 4.43 57.71
C PRO A 553 -23.04 5.76 57.46
N TYR A 554 -22.66 5.99 56.22
CA TYR A 554 -22.13 7.25 55.70
C TYR A 554 -22.87 7.65 54.43
N ILE A 555 -23.15 8.95 54.28
CA ILE A 555 -23.60 9.56 53.03
C ILE A 555 -22.41 10.14 52.25
N LYS A 556 -22.42 9.97 50.93
CA LYS A 556 -21.53 10.70 50.03
C LYS A 556 -22.31 11.20 48.81
N ARG A 557 -22.41 12.52 48.71
CA ARG A 557 -22.85 13.24 47.52
C ARG A 557 -21.62 13.64 46.71
N PHE A 558 -21.57 13.35 45.41
CA PHE A 558 -20.39 13.63 44.57
C PHE A 558 -20.76 13.90 43.11
N THR A 559 -19.88 14.58 42.38
CA THR A 559 -20.02 14.86 40.93
C THR A 559 -18.82 14.31 40.15
N VAL A 560 -18.99 14.07 38.85
CA VAL A 560 -17.99 13.42 37.99
C VAL A 560 -17.59 14.36 36.84
N SER A 561 -16.70 15.30 37.12
CA SER A 561 -16.25 16.32 36.16
C SER A 561 -15.18 15.86 35.17
N GLY A 562 -14.67 14.62 35.30
CA GLY A 562 -13.66 14.06 34.40
C GLY A 562 -13.19 12.66 34.80
N TRP A 563 -12.74 11.90 33.82
CA TRP A 563 -12.36 10.49 33.92
C TRP A 563 -11.21 10.17 32.96
N ILE A 564 -10.60 9.01 33.16
CA ILE A 564 -9.64 8.37 32.25
C ILE A 564 -10.28 7.08 31.76
N MET A 565 -10.20 6.80 30.45
CA MET A 565 -10.78 5.59 29.86
C MET A 565 -10.21 4.33 30.50
N ASN A 566 -11.08 3.34 30.74
CA ASN A 566 -10.74 2.03 31.32
C ASN A 566 -10.08 2.10 32.71
N LYS A 567 -10.16 3.25 33.39
CA LYS A 567 -9.67 3.40 34.77
C LYS A 567 -10.81 3.21 35.75
N HIS A 568 -10.55 2.42 36.79
CA HIS A 568 -11.41 2.27 37.96
C HIS A 568 -11.20 3.43 38.95
N TYR A 569 -12.29 3.88 39.54
CA TYR A 569 -12.34 4.90 40.58
C TYR A 569 -13.23 4.39 41.72
N GLU A 570 -12.64 4.23 42.91
CA GLU A 570 -13.40 3.91 44.12
C GLU A 570 -14.25 5.10 44.56
N VAL A 571 -15.57 4.90 44.57
CA VAL A 571 -16.55 5.86 45.08
C VAL A 571 -16.68 5.75 46.60
N VAL A 572 -16.49 4.56 47.17
CA VAL A 572 -16.52 4.29 48.62
C VAL A 572 -15.20 3.66 49.07
N PRO A 573 -14.80 3.75 50.35
CA PRO A 573 -13.57 3.12 50.84
C PRO A 573 -13.60 1.59 50.70
N GLU A 574 -12.44 0.97 50.54
CA GLU A 574 -12.28 -0.50 50.55
C GLU A 574 -13.04 -1.15 51.71
N ASN A 575 -13.66 -2.31 51.46
CA ASN A 575 -14.48 -3.07 52.43
C ASN A 575 -15.74 -2.33 52.93
N SER A 576 -16.21 -1.30 52.22
CA SER A 576 -17.54 -0.71 52.43
C SER A 576 -18.58 -1.33 51.49
N GLU A 577 -19.82 -1.53 51.94
CA GLU A 577 -20.94 -1.96 51.09
C GLU A 577 -21.90 -0.80 50.85
N ILE A 578 -22.25 -0.53 49.59
CA ILE A 578 -23.30 0.43 49.23
C ILE A 578 -24.66 -0.17 49.59
N MET A 579 -25.37 0.52 50.49
CA MET A 579 -26.72 0.19 50.93
C MET A 579 -27.77 0.83 50.02
N PHE A 580 -27.55 2.08 49.60
CA PHE A 580 -28.46 2.84 48.75
C PHE A 580 -27.73 3.77 47.77
N PHE A 581 -28.34 4.06 46.63
CA PHE A 581 -27.80 4.94 45.57
C PHE A 581 -28.93 5.65 44.83
N THR A 582 -28.81 6.96 44.60
CA THR A 582 -29.73 7.76 43.76
C THR A 582 -29.00 8.90 43.04
N ILE A 583 -29.64 9.42 42.00
CA ILE A 583 -29.27 10.67 41.29
C ILE A 583 -30.22 11.84 41.63
N GLU A 584 -31.24 11.60 42.47
CA GLU A 584 -32.17 12.63 42.92
C GLU A 584 -31.49 13.62 43.87
N GLN A 585 -31.78 14.90 43.68
CA GLN A 585 -31.07 15.99 44.37
C GLN A 585 -31.71 16.41 45.71
N LYS A 586 -32.95 16.00 45.97
CA LYS A 586 -33.77 16.33 47.14
C LYS A 586 -34.50 15.08 47.60
N GLY A 587 -34.70 14.97 48.91
CA GLY A 587 -35.37 13.82 49.55
C GLY A 587 -34.63 13.41 50.82
N TYR A 588 -35.24 12.50 51.57
CA TYR A 588 -34.81 12.09 52.90
C TYR A 588 -34.31 10.65 52.87
N ILE A 589 -33.14 10.41 53.47
CA ILE A 589 -32.63 9.08 53.74
C ILE A 589 -33.22 8.62 55.07
N HIS A 590 -33.98 7.53 55.05
CA HIS A 590 -34.44 6.82 56.24
C HIS A 590 -33.47 5.68 56.55
N ILE A 591 -33.07 5.53 57.80
CA ILE A 591 -32.21 4.42 58.24
C ILE A 591 -32.88 3.69 59.38
N THR A 592 -33.01 2.37 59.22
CA THR A 592 -33.36 1.45 60.32
C THR A 592 -32.08 0.82 60.85
N TYR A 593 -31.88 0.84 62.17
CA TYR A 593 -30.70 0.31 62.85
C TYR A 593 -30.91 -1.10 63.38
N MET A 594 -29.82 -1.88 63.49
CA MET A 594 -29.90 -3.21 64.09
C MET A 594 -30.35 -3.15 65.55
N PRO A 595 -31.36 -3.96 65.96
CA PRO A 595 -31.88 -3.95 67.33
C PRO A 595 -30.86 -4.56 68.30
N LYS A 596 -30.28 -3.72 69.18
CA LYS A 596 -29.40 -4.15 70.26
C LYS A 596 -30.03 -3.83 71.64
N PRO A 597 -29.84 -4.66 72.68
CA PRO A 597 -30.48 -4.46 73.97
C PRO A 597 -30.22 -3.06 74.55
N ARG A 598 -31.27 -2.45 75.11
CA ARG A 598 -31.28 -1.10 75.74
C ARG A 598 -31.16 0.12 74.79
N ILE A 599 -31.13 -0.05 73.47
CA ILE A 599 -31.25 1.08 72.53
C ILE A 599 -32.72 1.55 72.43
N LYS A 600 -32.94 2.87 72.47
CA LYS A 600 -34.28 3.51 72.35
C LYS A 600 -34.61 4.09 70.97
N ILE A 601 -33.62 4.29 70.11
CA ILE A 601 -33.77 4.88 68.77
C ILE A 601 -33.52 3.76 67.75
N THR A 602 -34.57 3.33 67.06
CA THR A 602 -34.55 2.25 66.06
C THR A 602 -34.46 2.76 64.63
N GLU A 603 -34.87 4.00 64.38
CA GLU A 603 -34.90 4.62 63.06
C GLU A 603 -34.64 6.13 63.12
N GLU A 604 -34.00 6.69 62.09
CA GLU A 604 -33.73 8.13 61.93
C GLU A 604 -33.90 8.59 60.46
N TYR A 605 -34.10 9.89 60.26
CA TYR A 605 -34.32 10.51 58.94
C TYR A 605 -33.34 11.66 58.71
N PHE A 606 -32.70 11.71 57.55
CA PHE A 606 -31.67 12.69 57.21
C PHE A 606 -32.00 13.36 55.86
N ASP A 607 -32.10 14.69 55.82
CA ASP A 607 -32.29 15.41 54.56
C ASP A 607 -30.99 15.34 53.72
N THR A 608 -31.09 14.84 52.49
CA THR A 608 -29.95 14.82 51.56
C THR A 608 -29.40 16.21 51.26
N ALA A 609 -30.23 17.27 51.36
CA ALA A 609 -29.83 18.64 51.03
C ALA A 609 -28.80 19.23 52.00
N GLU A 610 -28.85 18.89 53.30
CA GLU A 610 -27.89 19.37 54.32
C GLU A 610 -26.44 18.97 54.00
N TYR A 611 -26.23 17.82 53.35
CA TYR A 611 -24.90 17.27 53.16
C TYR A 611 -24.16 17.90 51.97
N PRO A 612 -22.93 18.41 52.14
CA PRO A 612 -22.17 19.04 51.06
C PRO A 612 -21.69 18.01 50.01
N VAL A 613 -21.71 18.43 48.74
CA VAL A 613 -21.13 17.67 47.64
C VAL A 613 -19.61 17.62 47.80
N ARG A 614 -19.04 16.41 47.73
CA ARG A 614 -17.62 16.11 47.91
C ARG A 614 -16.97 15.59 46.63
N THR A 615 -15.64 15.64 46.57
CA THR A 615 -14.88 15.09 45.44
C THR A 615 -14.88 13.56 45.46
N LEU A 616 -14.67 12.94 44.29
CA LEU A 616 -14.59 11.48 44.14
C LEU A 616 -13.65 10.79 45.14
N LYS A 617 -12.54 11.41 45.55
CA LYS A 617 -11.57 10.84 46.50
C LYS A 617 -11.88 11.03 47.99
N ALA A 618 -12.84 11.87 48.35
CA ALA A 618 -13.13 12.14 49.77
C ALA A 618 -13.99 11.02 50.40
N LYS A 619 -13.77 10.70 51.68
CA LYS A 619 -14.70 9.85 52.46
C LYS A 619 -16.06 10.56 52.59
N GLY A 620 -17.15 9.80 52.68
CA GLY A 620 -18.46 10.32 53.05
C GLY A 620 -18.49 10.97 54.43
N LEU A 621 -19.61 11.60 54.77
CA LEU A 621 -19.94 12.03 56.12
C LEU A 621 -20.68 10.91 56.84
N ARG A 622 -20.36 10.67 58.12
CA ARG A 622 -21.06 9.68 58.94
C ARG A 622 -22.48 10.18 59.20
N LEU A 623 -23.48 9.31 59.09
CA LEU A 623 -24.87 9.61 59.43
C LEU A 623 -25.18 9.27 60.90
N ALA A 624 -24.61 8.17 61.42
CA ALA A 624 -24.83 7.76 62.81
C ALA A 624 -23.70 6.90 63.39
N VAL A 625 -23.63 6.85 64.72
CA VAL A 625 -22.80 5.92 65.53
C VAL A 625 -23.57 4.62 65.83
N ARG A 626 -24.44 4.18 64.92
CA ARG A 626 -25.28 2.98 65.03
C ARG A 626 -25.15 2.12 63.77
N GLU A 627 -25.24 0.81 63.93
CA GLU A 627 -25.11 -0.17 62.83
C GLU A 627 -26.39 -0.20 61.99
N ALA A 628 -26.27 0.09 60.69
CA ALA A 628 -27.43 0.20 59.80
C ALA A 628 -27.88 -1.19 59.29
N GLN A 629 -29.17 -1.50 59.47
CA GLN A 629 -29.81 -2.71 58.97
C GLN A 629 -30.41 -2.50 57.57
N MET A 630 -31.09 -1.36 57.37
CA MET A 630 -31.77 -1.01 56.12
C MET A 630 -31.66 0.50 55.89
N VAL A 631 -31.61 0.91 54.61
CA VAL A 631 -31.54 2.31 54.20
C VAL A 631 -32.50 2.52 53.04
N ASP A 632 -33.50 3.36 53.26
CA ASP A 632 -34.55 3.70 52.30
C ASP A 632 -34.47 5.20 51.93
N PHE A 633 -35.15 5.58 50.86
CA PHE A 633 -35.20 6.96 50.37
C PHE A 633 -36.65 7.39 50.15
N LEU A 634 -36.98 8.58 50.64
CA LEU A 634 -38.33 9.13 50.67
C LEU A 634 -38.32 10.53 50.05
N ALA A 635 -39.14 10.77 49.03
CA ALA A 635 -39.24 12.08 48.39
C ALA A 635 -39.74 13.18 49.35
N GLU A 636 -40.62 12.80 50.28
CA GLU A 636 -41.17 13.67 51.33
C GLU A 636 -41.02 13.03 52.72
N LEU A 637 -40.93 13.85 53.77
CA LEU A 637 -40.79 13.37 55.14
C LEU A 637 -42.15 12.88 55.68
N PRO A 638 -42.27 11.67 56.26
CA PRO A 638 -43.54 11.16 56.77
C PRO A 638 -44.13 12.06 57.87
N ALA A 639 -45.45 12.28 57.83
CA ALA A 639 -46.14 13.19 58.74
C ALA A 639 -45.88 12.82 60.21
N GLY A 640 -45.43 13.79 61.01
CA GLY A 640 -45.07 13.60 62.42
C GLY A 640 -43.67 13.08 62.69
N LYS A 641 -42.84 12.85 61.66
CA LYS A 641 -41.38 12.61 61.82
C LYS A 641 -40.60 13.94 61.84
N THR A 642 -39.37 13.88 62.34
CA THR A 642 -38.41 14.99 62.38
C THR A 642 -37.08 14.57 61.76
N VAL A 643 -36.39 15.50 61.11
CA VAL A 643 -35.04 15.27 60.56
C VAL A 643 -34.01 15.32 61.68
N THR A 644 -33.06 14.37 61.70
CA THR A 644 -31.88 14.41 62.56
C THR A 644 -30.85 15.39 61.96
N SER A 645 -30.81 16.62 62.48
CA SER A 645 -29.89 17.67 62.04
C SER A 645 -28.44 17.36 62.38
N SER A 646 -27.53 17.65 61.44
CA SER A 646 -26.13 17.20 61.47
C SER A 646 -25.18 17.88 62.48
N GLU A 647 -25.64 18.88 63.26
CA GLU A 647 -24.77 19.69 64.15
C GLU A 647 -24.37 19.03 65.48
N SER A 648 -25.06 17.97 65.91
CA SER A 648 -24.99 17.46 67.30
C SER A 648 -23.72 16.66 67.66
N GLU A 649 -22.97 16.10 66.70
CA GLU A 649 -21.77 15.29 66.96
C GLU A 649 -20.44 15.99 66.62
N LEU A 650 -20.45 17.23 66.11
CA LEU A 650 -19.25 17.94 65.66
C LEU A 650 -18.33 18.46 66.80
N GLN A 651 -18.75 18.34 68.06
CA GLN A 651 -18.02 18.92 69.21
C GLN A 651 -17.12 17.95 69.99
N THR A 652 -17.22 16.63 69.78
CA THR A 652 -16.51 15.63 70.62
C THR A 652 -15.15 15.16 70.09
N ALA A 653 -14.76 15.54 68.87
CA ALA A 653 -13.50 15.12 68.26
C ALA A 653 -12.27 15.99 68.61
N ASN A 654 -12.45 17.17 69.21
CA ASN A 654 -11.39 18.16 69.44
C ASN A 654 -11.13 18.40 70.94
N LYS A 655 -10.57 17.43 71.68
CA LYS A 655 -10.15 17.68 73.09
C LYS A 655 -8.98 16.88 73.68
N GLU A 656 -8.10 16.32 72.85
CA GLU A 656 -6.72 15.94 73.19
C GLU A 656 -5.82 16.49 72.07
N SER A 657 -4.73 17.26 72.27
CA SER A 657 -4.06 17.75 73.49
C SER A 657 -3.58 19.21 73.29
N PRO A 658 -3.27 20.00 74.34
CA PRO A 658 -3.12 21.46 74.23
C PRO A 658 -1.68 22.02 74.15
N GLU A 659 -1.57 23.27 73.65
CA GLU A 659 -0.44 24.23 73.76
C GLU A 659 0.89 23.89 73.05
N LYS A 660 1.78 24.82 72.62
CA LYS A 660 1.96 26.31 72.69
C LYS A 660 2.79 26.70 71.43
N ARG A 661 2.82 27.91 70.83
CA ARG A 661 2.21 29.25 71.08
C ARG A 661 2.20 30.09 69.76
N MET A 662 1.39 31.16 69.71
CA MET A 662 1.24 32.15 68.59
C MET A 662 2.25 33.34 68.78
N PRO A 663 2.14 34.55 68.15
CA PRO A 663 1.30 35.13 67.05
C PRO A 663 2.14 35.96 65.99
N ALA A 664 1.63 36.83 65.10
CA ALA A 664 0.45 36.88 64.19
C ALA A 664 0.54 38.13 63.24
N ASN A 665 -0.56 38.45 62.51
CA ASN A 665 -0.79 39.50 61.48
C ASN A 665 -0.49 39.04 60.03
N GLY A 666 -1.28 39.33 58.98
CA GLY A 666 -2.47 40.20 58.79
C GLY A 666 -2.22 41.12 57.57
N LEU A 667 -3.13 41.42 56.62
CA LEU A 667 -4.57 41.14 56.44
C LEU A 667 -4.95 41.06 54.93
N LEU A 668 -6.17 40.55 54.66
CA LEU A 668 -7.11 40.91 53.56
C LEU A 668 -6.61 41.17 52.11
N ALA A 669 -6.89 40.17 51.24
CA ALA A 669 -7.88 40.21 50.14
C ALA A 669 -7.95 41.33 49.06
N LYS A 670 -8.37 40.91 47.85
CA LYS A 670 -8.76 41.68 46.63
C LYS A 670 -7.59 42.31 45.83
N ALA A 671 -7.66 42.48 44.49
CA ALA A 671 -8.47 41.80 43.47
C ALA A 671 -7.90 42.04 42.04
N GLN A 672 -8.22 41.13 41.12
CA GLN A 672 -8.37 41.32 39.66
C GLN A 672 -7.33 42.14 38.83
N SER A 673 -6.43 41.38 38.20
CA SER A 673 -6.39 41.20 36.73
C SER A 673 -5.52 42.09 35.81
N LYS A 674 -5.20 41.44 34.66
CA LYS A 674 -4.93 41.96 33.30
C LYS A 674 -3.50 42.40 32.90
N LYS A 675 -3.13 41.89 31.70
CA LYS A 675 -2.09 42.36 30.75
C LYS A 675 -0.61 42.13 31.16
N ILE A 676 0.33 41.88 30.24
CA ILE A 676 0.22 41.37 28.85
C ILE A 676 1.50 40.59 28.46
N GLU A 677 1.42 39.90 27.33
CA GLU A 677 2.41 39.14 26.56
C GLU A 677 3.95 39.31 26.75
N LYS A 678 4.62 38.15 26.63
CA LYS A 678 5.79 37.83 25.77
C LYS A 678 7.22 38.26 26.12
N ASN A 679 8.13 37.36 25.69
CA ASN A 679 9.50 37.58 25.20
C ASN A 679 10.61 37.95 26.21
N LYS A 680 11.86 37.51 26.03
CA LYS A 680 12.43 36.32 25.32
C LYS A 680 13.93 36.23 25.66
N THR A 681 14.51 35.02 25.73
CA THR A 681 15.98 34.78 25.88
C THR A 681 16.58 35.39 27.17
N THR A 682 17.81 35.09 27.63
CA THR A 682 18.96 34.25 27.19
C THR A 682 19.30 33.23 28.30
N LEU A 683 19.68 31.96 28.07
CA LEU A 683 20.81 31.34 27.32
C LEU A 683 22.06 31.13 28.23
N ALA A 684 22.58 29.88 28.29
CA ALA A 684 23.76 29.40 29.04
C ALA A 684 23.63 29.41 30.58
N THR A 685 24.24 28.53 31.39
CA THR A 685 25.02 27.27 31.21
C THR A 685 24.93 26.47 32.55
N GLN A 686 25.39 25.23 32.75
CA GLN A 686 26.17 24.24 31.98
C GLN A 686 25.75 22.80 32.44
N LYS A 687 26.15 21.75 31.71
CA LYS A 687 26.24 20.37 32.27
C LYS A 687 27.33 19.55 31.57
N LYS A 688 28.13 18.80 32.34
CA LYS A 688 29.19 17.90 31.87
C LYS A 688 29.09 16.55 32.60
N ARG A 689 28.94 15.45 31.84
CA ARG A 689 29.19 14.04 32.25
C ARG A 689 28.27 13.50 33.39
N SER A 690 28.04 12.20 33.59
CA SER A 690 28.38 10.98 32.80
C SER A 690 27.42 9.81 33.12
N VAL A 691 27.23 8.94 32.12
CA VAL A 691 27.13 7.46 32.16
C VAL A 691 26.94 6.78 33.54
N ASP A 692 25.87 5.99 33.73
CA ASP A 692 25.94 4.51 33.60
C ASP A 692 24.55 3.81 33.46
N LYS A 693 24.53 2.48 33.27
CA LYS A 693 23.36 1.64 32.89
C LYS A 693 22.36 1.31 34.02
N THR A 694 21.13 0.96 33.62
CA THR A 694 20.28 -0.04 34.30
C THR A 694 19.48 -0.89 33.29
N LYS A 695 18.99 -2.06 33.72
CA LYS A 695 18.22 -3.03 32.91
C LYS A 695 16.76 -3.10 33.37
N SER A 696 15.82 -3.29 32.45
CA SER A 696 14.51 -3.94 32.67
C SER A 696 13.89 -4.34 31.32
N SER A 697 13.93 -5.60 30.89
CA SER A 697 13.08 -6.73 31.33
C SER A 697 11.59 -6.54 30.99
N VAL A 698 11.16 -7.10 29.85
CA VAL A 698 9.75 -7.36 29.53
C VAL A 698 9.60 -8.86 29.30
N ARG A 699 8.59 -9.48 29.93
CA ARG A 699 8.22 -10.89 29.73
C ARG A 699 7.20 -10.99 28.60
N VAL A 700 7.29 -12.05 27.80
CA VAL A 700 6.19 -12.56 26.97
C VAL A 700 5.73 -13.88 27.60
N PRO A 701 4.43 -14.13 27.79
CA PRO A 701 3.95 -15.39 28.35
C PRO A 701 4.03 -16.52 27.31
N VAL A 702 4.34 -17.73 27.77
CA VAL A 702 4.25 -18.98 27.00
C VAL A 702 2.94 -19.66 27.38
N GLN A 703 2.21 -20.22 26.41
CA GLN A 703 1.17 -21.20 26.66
C GLN A 703 1.73 -22.61 26.41
N GLU A 704 1.52 -23.51 27.36
CA GLU A 704 1.83 -24.93 27.21
C GLU A 704 0.67 -25.65 26.51
N GLN A 705 0.99 -26.63 25.67
CA GLN A 705 0.19 -27.84 25.48
C GLN A 705 1.12 -29.03 25.19
N ASP A 706 0.64 -30.24 25.48
CA ASP A 706 1.50 -31.28 26.07
C ASP A 706 2.06 -32.33 25.09
N LYS A 707 2.97 -33.17 25.61
CA LYS A 707 3.81 -34.14 24.90
C LYS A 707 3.02 -35.39 24.47
N ALA A 708 3.38 -35.98 23.32
CA ALA A 708 3.31 -37.44 23.11
C ALA A 708 4.16 -37.93 21.91
N ALA A 709 5.42 -38.33 22.14
CA ALA A 709 6.18 -39.36 21.38
C ALA A 709 7.62 -39.47 21.94
N ASN A 710 8.16 -40.68 22.10
CA ASN A 710 9.51 -40.86 22.68
C ASN A 710 10.18 -42.16 22.18
N ARG A 711 11.24 -42.02 21.35
CA ARG A 711 12.20 -43.07 20.93
C ARG A 711 11.58 -44.19 20.05
N GLU A 712 12.32 -45.07 19.36
CA GLU A 712 13.78 -45.35 19.26
C GLU A 712 14.29 -45.08 17.81
N ASP A 713 15.54 -44.67 17.54
CA ASP A 713 16.80 -45.45 17.58
C ASP A 713 16.75 -46.74 16.70
N LYS A 714 17.75 -47.12 15.87
CA LYS A 714 19.10 -46.56 15.63
C LYS A 714 19.78 -47.15 14.36
N LYS A 715 20.53 -46.31 13.61
CA LYS A 715 21.80 -46.61 12.87
C LYS A 715 21.87 -47.61 11.67
N ARG A 716 22.83 -47.27 10.78
CA ARG A 716 23.65 -48.14 9.88
C ARG A 716 22.95 -48.80 8.67
N THR A 717 23.54 -48.97 7.48
CA THR A 717 24.56 -48.29 6.64
C THR A 717 24.88 -49.25 5.48
N SER A 718 24.73 -48.77 4.23
CA SER A 718 25.70 -48.91 3.13
C SER A 718 25.91 -50.23 2.34
N VAL A 719 26.24 -50.02 1.04
CA VAL A 719 27.01 -50.86 0.08
C VAL A 719 26.26 -51.90 -0.79
N SER A 720 26.39 -51.70 -2.12
CA SER A 720 26.40 -52.71 -3.23
C SER A 720 25.08 -53.42 -3.64
N SER A 721 24.93 -53.96 -4.87
CA SER A 721 25.24 -53.49 -6.25
C SER A 721 24.76 -54.53 -7.29
N LYS A 722 24.75 -54.16 -8.59
CA LYS A 722 24.77 -55.00 -9.81
C LYS A 722 23.53 -55.84 -10.21
N ASN A 723 23.11 -55.62 -11.47
CA ASN A 723 22.69 -56.60 -12.48
C ASN A 723 21.40 -57.42 -12.23
N THR A 724 20.52 -57.60 -13.22
CA THR A 724 20.79 -58.30 -14.49
C THR A 724 19.97 -57.78 -15.69
N LYS A 725 20.06 -58.45 -16.86
CA LYS A 725 19.63 -57.99 -18.19
C LYS A 725 18.69 -58.96 -18.92
N ALA A 726 17.78 -58.37 -19.70
CA ALA A 726 17.35 -58.77 -21.06
C ALA A 726 16.25 -59.84 -21.32
N LYS A 727 15.75 -59.75 -22.57
CA LYS A 727 14.71 -60.54 -23.30
C LYS A 727 13.27 -60.26 -22.83
N LYS A 728 12.32 -59.77 -23.65
CA LYS A 728 12.02 -59.84 -25.10
C LYS A 728 11.44 -61.18 -25.56
N GLU A 729 10.12 -61.23 -25.76
CA GLU A 729 9.48 -61.97 -26.86
C GLU A 729 8.08 -61.43 -27.20
N THR A 730 7.51 -61.86 -28.33
CA THR A 730 6.28 -61.32 -28.94
C THR A 730 5.48 -62.45 -29.60
N LYS A 731 4.14 -62.42 -29.53
CA LYS A 731 3.29 -63.15 -30.50
C LYS A 731 1.87 -62.58 -30.66
N THR A 732 1.29 -62.88 -31.81
CA THR A 732 0.16 -62.18 -32.45
C THR A 732 -1.12 -63.03 -32.44
N ARG A 733 -2.29 -62.40 -32.62
CA ARG A 733 -3.45 -63.01 -33.32
C ARG A 733 -4.26 -61.97 -34.10
N ALA A 734 -4.90 -62.40 -35.17
CA ALA A 734 -5.67 -61.60 -36.16
C ALA A 734 -6.72 -62.51 -36.86
N VAL A 735 -7.31 -62.11 -38.02
CA VAL A 735 -8.40 -62.75 -38.85
C VAL A 735 -9.81 -62.24 -38.48
N LYS A 736 -10.79 -61.89 -39.34
CA LYS A 736 -10.98 -61.53 -40.79
C LYS A 736 -12.35 -60.75 -40.87
N ALA A 737 -12.76 -59.86 -41.80
CA ALA A 737 -12.36 -59.37 -43.13
C ALA A 737 -13.17 -59.89 -44.36
N GLY A 738 -14.12 -59.07 -44.86
CA GLY A 738 -14.91 -59.23 -46.12
C GLY A 738 -16.36 -58.70 -45.98
N ARG A 739 -17.10 -58.19 -47.01
CA ARG A 739 -16.88 -58.03 -48.46
C ARG A 739 -17.87 -57.01 -49.09
N LYS A 740 -17.40 -56.16 -50.03
CA LYS A 740 -18.07 -55.63 -51.27
C LYS A 740 -19.41 -54.83 -51.13
N ASN A 741 -19.89 -54.05 -52.12
CA ASN A 741 -19.50 -53.86 -53.54
C ASN A 741 -19.73 -52.42 -54.08
N GLN A 742 -19.39 -52.20 -55.36
CA GLN A 742 -19.43 -50.95 -56.16
C GLN A 742 -20.64 -50.95 -57.15
N SER A 743 -21.08 -49.89 -57.85
CA SER A 743 -20.92 -48.40 -57.81
C SER A 743 -21.75 -47.77 -58.97
N LYS A 744 -22.16 -46.47 -58.95
CA LYS A 744 -22.59 -45.72 -60.17
C LYS A 744 -22.64 -44.18 -60.02
N GLU A 745 -22.46 -43.49 -61.14
CA GLU A 745 -22.67 -42.04 -61.37
C GLU A 745 -23.97 -41.81 -62.16
N ASP A 746 -24.52 -40.58 -62.16
CA ASP A 746 -24.80 -39.82 -63.40
C ASP A 746 -25.37 -38.39 -63.19
N THR A 747 -24.91 -37.48 -64.06
CA THR A 747 -25.43 -36.15 -64.49
C THR A 747 -26.52 -35.37 -63.72
N ALA A 748 -26.32 -34.04 -63.55
CA ALA A 748 -27.13 -33.02 -64.25
C ALA A 748 -26.64 -31.55 -64.03
N ASN A 749 -26.90 -30.70 -65.02
CA ASN A 749 -26.54 -29.27 -65.11
C ASN A 749 -27.63 -28.35 -64.50
N SER A 750 -27.27 -27.14 -64.03
CA SER A 750 -27.72 -25.89 -64.67
C SER A 750 -27.16 -24.61 -64.04
N LYS A 751 -27.16 -23.53 -64.82
CA LYS A 751 -26.93 -22.12 -64.40
C LYS A 751 -28.22 -21.34 -64.69
N GLN A 752 -28.61 -20.36 -63.85
CA GLN A 752 -28.76 -18.94 -64.29
C GLN A 752 -29.37 -17.98 -63.23
N LYS A 753 -28.73 -16.80 -63.16
CA LYS A 753 -29.26 -15.43 -62.92
C LYS A 753 -29.86 -15.02 -61.55
N PRO A 754 -29.67 -13.74 -61.15
CA PRO A 754 -30.26 -13.13 -59.96
C PRO A 754 -31.57 -12.39 -60.25
N LEU A 755 -32.33 -12.04 -59.20
CA LEU A 755 -33.37 -11.01 -59.30
C LEU A 755 -32.77 -9.61 -59.16
N ILE A 756 -33.28 -8.68 -59.96
CA ILE A 756 -33.07 -7.23 -59.85
C ILE A 756 -34.36 -6.61 -59.31
N SER A 757 -34.26 -5.67 -58.38
CA SER A 757 -35.30 -4.66 -58.12
C SER A 757 -34.70 -3.27 -58.29
N GLN A 758 -35.30 -2.45 -59.17
CA GLN A 758 -34.90 -1.06 -59.40
C GLN A 758 -36.10 -0.12 -59.26
N LYS A 759 -35.92 0.91 -58.43
CA LYS A 759 -36.45 2.29 -58.56
C LYS A 759 -35.89 3.10 -57.36
N GLY A 760 -35.49 4.37 -57.49
CA GLY A 760 -35.53 5.28 -58.64
C GLY A 760 -34.31 6.21 -58.71
N THR A 761 -34.43 7.30 -59.49
CA THR A 761 -33.29 8.06 -60.04
C THR A 761 -33.23 9.54 -59.61
N LYS A 762 -31.99 10.06 -59.51
CA LYS A 762 -31.49 11.40 -59.91
C LYS A 762 -29.98 11.47 -59.62
N THR A 763 -29.05 11.56 -60.57
CA THR A 763 -28.58 12.76 -61.32
C THR A 763 -28.42 14.03 -60.46
N LYS A 764 -27.34 14.82 -60.57
CA LYS A 764 -26.49 15.08 -61.76
C LYS A 764 -25.02 15.40 -61.40
N LYS A 765 -24.12 15.31 -62.39
CA LYS A 765 -22.67 15.60 -62.31
C LYS A 765 -22.38 17.08 -61.98
N LYS A 766 -21.24 17.37 -61.34
CA LYS A 766 -20.03 17.72 -62.10
C LYS A 766 -18.79 17.10 -61.47
#